data_AF-A0A934DZA9-F1
#
_entry.id   AF-A0A934DZA9-F1
#
_cell.length_a   1.000
_cell.length_b   1.000
_cell.length_c   1.000
_cell.angle_alpha   90.00
_cell.angle_beta   90.00
_cell.angle_gamma   90.00
#
_symmetry.space_group_name_H-M   'P 1'
#
loop_
_entity.id
_entity.type
_entity.pdbx_description
1 polymer ?
#
loop_
_entity_poly.entity_id
_entity_poly.type
_entity_poly.pdbx_seq_one_letter_code
_entity_poly.pdbx_strand_id
1 'polypeptide(L)'
;MKTNSLGCWIAVAAWAAMGLSGCANGEGGVAGPYPASGGSGGAQGDASNDGVAGAKPDGQAGSAGDAATEPVSCTAPKINCNGVCADTNNDPMNCGACGHPCGSGTVCTAGSCASQCQSGLTQCGSSCVNTQTDPSNCGACSKGCNLGQTCVAGSCVTECSPGKVQCGGDCVDLNTDNANCGQCAKSCGVDENCVSGLCVIPCQAPKQTCTGVCVDLQTDNWNCGSCGHGCNAGTVCVAAVCMVSCPPGSANCAGICVNMQTDNANCGVCGHACSAGTTCAGGTCVIDCGAGMTNCGGTCVNLQSDNSNCGSCYLPCGAGTVCTAGQCKLSCQAGLTECQGMCVNLQTDNYNCGSCSNACGSGTVCTSGTCVVSCQPGQTECAGTCVNLQTDNANCGTCSHQCGAGTACSGGSCVLSCQPGLTNCSGSCVNLQSDNSNCGTCGHVCGVNTACSNGLCVLSCQAPYSQCGSQCLDLHVDPDNCNGCGTVCSSNHMASRTCSNGTCNGSCSGGWGDCDGNKQPNGCETDLTQNSSCGACGNVCPGGTSCQGGICQQTCTNQNVAPQATASISAGGTIDPYVPARANDNISEAQDCVPYAWLDAGSGPGGAWIQYQWSSQKQVTSMHMDTRSGTAANSCSEIGRTLGAATVQWWNGSSWVTDGYVTGKQGDWDYTFSSPVTTTRVRLYDLYVTSTQGQTSNPVVYEWQVFGCN
;
A
#
# COMPACT_ATOMS: atom_id res chain seq x y z
N MET A 1 44.87 -18.85 -19.08
CA MET A 1 44.30 -17.75 -19.90
C MET A 1 43.50 -16.84 -18.96
N LYS A 2 43.51 -15.51 -19.19
CA LYS A 2 42.74 -14.53 -18.40
C LYS A 2 41.37 -14.28 -19.03
N THR A 3 40.33 -14.16 -18.22
CA THR A 3 39.18 -13.27 -18.48
C THR A 3 38.63 -12.76 -17.14
N ASN A 4 38.59 -11.43 -16.99
CA ASN A 4 38.05 -10.72 -15.83
C ASN A 4 36.67 -10.13 -16.13
N SER A 5 35.78 -10.10 -15.13
CA SER A 5 34.77 -9.05 -14.87
C SER A 5 34.07 -9.38 -13.54
N LEU A 6 34.36 -8.70 -12.43
CA LEU A 6 33.63 -7.51 -11.93
C LEU A 6 32.09 -7.60 -12.12
N GLY A 7 31.22 -7.53 -11.12
CA GLY A 7 31.40 -7.47 -9.65
C GLY A 7 30.41 -6.52 -8.98
N CYS A 8 29.82 -6.90 -7.84
CA CYS A 8 29.29 -5.95 -6.83
C CYS A 8 28.94 -6.64 -5.50
N TRP A 9 29.11 -5.91 -4.40
CA TRP A 9 28.77 -6.33 -3.03
C TRP A 9 27.52 -5.60 -2.54
N ILE A 10 26.56 -6.30 -1.93
CA ILE A 10 25.72 -5.74 -0.86
C ILE A 10 25.50 -6.83 0.19
N ALA A 11 25.75 -6.52 1.46
CA ALA A 11 25.42 -7.36 2.61
C ALA A 11 24.26 -6.73 3.40
N VAL A 12 23.24 -7.52 3.80
CA VAL A 12 22.13 -7.05 4.64
C VAL A 12 21.72 -8.11 5.67
N ALA A 13 21.63 -7.63 6.92
CA ALA A 13 20.85 -8.13 8.08
C ALA A 13 20.92 -9.62 8.48
N ALA A 14 21.49 -9.84 9.67
CA ALA A 14 21.10 -10.94 10.53
C ALA A 14 19.67 -10.74 11.07
N TRP A 15 18.88 -11.81 11.16
CA TRP A 15 17.59 -11.85 11.86
C TRP A 15 17.76 -12.48 13.24
N ALA A 16 17.11 -11.91 14.27
CA ALA A 16 17.11 -12.45 15.62
C ALA A 16 15.67 -12.64 16.15
N ALA A 17 15.37 -13.90 16.48
CA ALA A 17 14.40 -14.43 17.43
C ALA A 17 13.13 -13.61 17.82
N MET A 18 11.98 -14.15 17.41
CA MET A 18 10.83 -14.36 18.32
C MET A 18 11.16 -15.58 19.21
N GLY A 19 10.64 -15.81 20.42
CA GLY A 19 9.75 -15.06 21.33
C GLY A 19 9.30 -15.99 22.48
N LEU A 20 8.54 -15.48 23.48
CA LEU A 20 7.84 -16.24 24.56
C LEU A 20 8.75 -16.89 25.65
N SER A 21 8.35 -17.08 26.93
CA SER A 21 7.19 -16.63 27.74
C SER A 21 7.30 -17.04 29.23
N GLY A 22 6.57 -16.35 30.14
CA GLY A 22 6.28 -16.76 31.53
C GLY A 22 7.29 -16.25 32.58
N CYS A 23 6.94 -15.92 33.85
CA CYS A 23 5.71 -16.03 34.66
C CYS A 23 5.89 -15.15 35.95
N ALA A 24 4.94 -14.79 36.83
CA ALA A 24 3.50 -15.08 37.03
C ALA A 24 2.80 -13.94 37.88
N ASN A 25 1.51 -14.16 38.23
CA ASN A 25 0.71 -13.86 39.46
C ASN A 25 1.30 -12.91 40.55
N GLY A 26 0.61 -12.07 41.32
CA GLY A 26 -0.81 -11.91 41.76
C GLY A 26 -0.83 -11.50 43.27
N GLU A 27 -1.86 -10.96 43.95
CA GLU A 27 -3.23 -10.50 43.65
C GLU A 27 -3.73 -9.49 44.76
N GLY A 28 -4.80 -8.71 44.53
CA GLY A 28 -5.50 -7.85 45.54
C GLY A 28 -4.88 -6.44 45.75
N GLY A 29 -5.59 -5.29 45.77
CA GLY A 29 -6.97 -4.95 46.16
C GLY A 29 -6.91 -4.21 47.52
N VAL A 30 -7.37 -2.96 47.74
CA VAL A 30 -8.53 -2.20 47.20
C VAL A 30 -8.40 -0.67 47.42
N ALA A 31 -9.25 0.10 46.71
CA ALA A 31 -9.68 1.51 46.94
C ALA A 31 -8.73 2.69 46.56
N GLY A 32 -9.24 3.57 45.68
CA GLY A 32 -8.66 4.89 45.34
C GLY A 32 -9.29 6.06 46.13
N PRO A 33 -9.34 7.33 45.65
CA PRO A 33 -9.18 7.79 44.25
C PRO A 33 -8.15 8.93 44.00
N TYR A 34 -8.03 9.31 42.72
CA TYR A 34 -7.39 10.51 42.14
C TYR A 34 -7.86 11.85 42.80
N PRO A 35 -7.12 12.99 42.71
CA PRO A 35 -6.46 13.44 41.46
C PRO A 35 -5.05 14.06 41.51
N ALA A 36 -4.43 14.07 40.33
CA ALA A 36 -3.30 14.91 39.92
C ALA A 36 -3.84 16.26 39.35
N SER A 37 -3.08 17.30 39.01
CA SER A 37 -1.64 17.63 39.05
C SER A 37 -1.51 19.14 38.85
N GLY A 38 -0.53 19.80 39.48
CA GLY A 38 -0.24 21.23 39.27
C GLY A 38 0.83 21.51 38.22
N GLY A 39 0.95 22.79 37.81
CA GLY A 39 2.11 23.33 37.09
C GLY A 39 3.29 23.67 38.01
N SER A 40 4.27 24.51 37.66
CA SER A 40 4.42 25.40 36.49
C SER A 40 5.80 26.10 36.47
N GLY A 41 6.26 26.57 35.30
CA GLY A 41 7.33 27.59 35.11
C GLY A 41 8.76 27.08 34.88
N GLY A 42 9.62 27.71 34.05
CA GLY A 42 9.42 28.84 33.11
C GLY A 42 10.75 29.44 32.55
N ALA A 43 10.68 30.10 31.38
CA ALA A 43 11.75 30.88 30.67
C ALA A 43 13.03 30.11 30.22
N GLN A 44 13.81 30.42 29.17
CA GLN A 44 13.78 31.30 27.96
C GLN A 44 14.89 30.77 26.99
N GLY A 45 15.07 31.14 25.70
CA GLY A 45 14.36 32.03 24.76
C GLY A 45 15.18 32.22 23.44
N ASP A 46 14.52 32.65 22.36
CA ASP A 46 15.05 33.20 21.07
C ASP A 46 15.93 32.29 20.14
N ALA A 47 15.92 32.36 18.80
CA ALA A 47 15.27 33.29 17.84
C ALA A 47 14.97 32.66 16.44
N SER A 48 13.98 33.23 15.73
CA SER A 48 13.83 33.36 14.24
C SER A 48 13.67 32.08 13.35
N ASN A 49 12.99 32.10 12.18
CA ASN A 49 12.68 33.25 11.30
C ASN A 49 11.44 33.07 10.37
N ASP A 50 10.85 34.20 9.93
CA ASP A 50 10.04 34.52 8.71
C ASP A 50 8.86 33.65 8.18
N GLY A 51 7.78 34.29 7.67
CA GLY A 51 6.72 33.53 6.95
C GLY A 51 5.39 34.14 6.42
N VAL A 52 5.19 35.46 6.25
CA VAL A 52 4.22 36.10 5.29
C VAL A 52 2.70 35.70 5.26
N ALA A 53 1.86 36.65 5.72
CA ALA A 53 0.54 37.14 5.22
C ALA A 53 -0.60 36.22 4.67
N GLY A 54 -1.85 36.52 5.06
CA GLY A 54 -3.05 36.15 4.26
C GLY A 54 -4.46 36.30 4.88
N ALA A 55 -5.17 37.39 4.54
CA ALA A 55 -6.64 37.53 4.39
C ALA A 55 -7.66 37.42 5.57
N LYS A 56 -8.66 38.32 5.46
CA LYS A 56 -9.99 38.47 6.13
C LYS A 56 -11.04 37.47 5.51
N PRO A 57 -12.35 37.44 5.88
CA PRO A 57 -13.07 37.85 7.11
C PRO A 57 -14.26 36.91 7.56
N ASP A 58 -15.01 37.37 8.59
CA ASP A 58 -16.47 37.22 8.86
C ASP A 58 -17.13 35.84 9.15
N GLY A 59 -18.09 35.83 10.11
CA GLY A 59 -18.98 34.68 10.36
C GLY A 59 -19.69 34.66 11.73
N GLN A 60 -20.75 35.45 11.89
CA GLN A 60 -21.59 35.55 13.10
C GLN A 60 -22.24 34.23 13.58
N ALA A 61 -22.42 34.08 14.90
CA ALA A 61 -23.72 33.78 15.54
C ALA A 61 -23.62 33.98 17.07
N GLY A 62 -24.67 34.51 17.72
CA GLY A 62 -24.68 34.73 19.17
C GLY A 62 -26.04 34.47 19.81
N SER A 63 -26.03 34.32 21.14
CA SER A 63 -27.15 34.36 22.11
C SER A 63 -26.61 33.88 23.48
N ALA A 64 -27.05 34.32 24.66
CA ALA A 64 -27.80 35.52 25.09
C ALA A 64 -27.68 35.57 26.64
N GLY A 65 -27.87 36.73 27.29
CA GLY A 65 -27.93 36.79 28.77
C GLY A 65 -27.61 38.13 29.44
N ASP A 66 -28.56 39.06 29.44
CA ASP A 66 -28.61 40.22 30.36
C ASP A 66 -28.99 39.77 31.81
N ALA A 67 -29.03 40.58 32.88
CA ALA A 67 -28.99 42.04 33.04
C ALA A 67 -28.62 42.47 34.50
N ALA A 68 -28.13 43.71 34.67
CA ALA A 68 -28.51 44.63 35.78
C ALA A 68 -28.02 46.07 35.47
N THR A 69 -28.83 47.11 35.76
CA THR A 69 -28.67 48.51 35.26
C THR A 69 -29.17 49.60 36.24
N GLU A 70 -28.80 50.87 36.02
CA GLU A 70 -29.17 52.10 36.77
C GLU A 70 -29.82 53.19 35.84
N PRO A 71 -30.47 54.29 36.33
CA PRO A 71 -31.50 55.08 35.60
C PRO A 71 -31.10 56.40 34.85
N VAL A 72 -32.08 57.05 34.18
CA VAL A 72 -31.95 58.13 33.14
C VAL A 72 -32.51 59.52 33.57
N SER A 73 -31.95 60.63 33.03
CA SER A 73 -32.35 62.05 33.30
C SER A 73 -32.57 62.90 32.02
N CYS A 74 -33.36 64.00 32.10
CA CYS A 74 -33.78 64.85 30.97
C CYS A 74 -33.41 66.34 31.13
N THR A 75 -33.06 67.02 30.03
CA THR A 75 -32.74 68.46 30.01
C THR A 75 -33.95 69.31 29.59
N ALA A 76 -34.25 70.36 30.36
CA ALA A 76 -35.35 71.31 30.08
C ALA A 76 -35.22 71.98 28.70
N PRO A 77 -36.34 72.33 28.02
CA PRO A 77 -37.73 72.28 28.50
C PRO A 77 -38.36 70.88 28.48
N LYS A 78 -37.65 69.84 28.02
CA LYS A 78 -38.19 68.47 27.97
C LYS A 78 -38.31 67.88 29.36
N ILE A 79 -39.46 67.27 29.64
CA ILE A 79 -39.73 66.55 30.88
C ILE A 79 -39.66 65.04 30.67
N ASN A 80 -39.37 64.29 31.73
CA ASN A 80 -39.31 62.83 31.67
C ASN A 80 -40.72 62.24 31.70
N CYS A 81 -41.17 61.71 30.57
CA CYS A 81 -42.41 60.97 30.41
C CYS A 81 -42.11 59.46 30.39
N ASN A 82 -42.13 58.83 31.56
CA ASN A 82 -41.94 57.38 31.76
C ASN A 82 -40.67 56.79 31.10
N GLY A 83 -39.53 57.49 31.22
CA GLY A 83 -38.23 57.06 30.72
C GLY A 83 -37.79 57.72 29.41
N VAL A 84 -38.66 58.52 28.77
CA VAL A 84 -38.37 59.24 27.52
C VAL A 84 -38.60 60.74 27.70
N CYS A 85 -37.68 61.57 27.20
CA CYS A 85 -37.77 63.03 27.33
C CYS A 85 -38.64 63.66 26.23
N ALA A 86 -39.78 64.25 26.60
CA ALA A 86 -40.73 64.89 25.67
C ALA A 86 -40.87 66.41 25.93
N ASP A 87 -41.09 67.19 24.86
CA ASP A 87 -41.37 68.65 24.97
C ASP A 87 -42.88 68.89 24.93
N THR A 88 -43.48 69.17 26.09
CA THR A 88 -44.93 69.33 26.18
C THR A 88 -45.47 70.56 25.45
N ASN A 89 -44.63 71.46 24.92
CA ASN A 89 -45.09 72.63 24.17
C ASN A 89 -45.38 72.37 22.68
N ASN A 90 -44.78 71.33 22.10
CA ASN A 90 -44.81 71.07 20.65
C ASN A 90 -44.87 69.57 20.27
N ASP A 91 -44.70 68.65 21.23
CA ASP A 91 -44.89 67.21 21.03
C ASP A 91 -46.39 66.88 20.91
N PRO A 92 -46.89 66.41 19.74
CA PRO A 92 -48.30 66.10 19.54
C PRO A 92 -48.82 64.93 20.37
N MET A 93 -47.94 64.10 20.95
CA MET A 93 -48.30 62.95 21.80
C MET A 93 -48.24 63.27 23.31
N ASN A 94 -47.62 64.39 23.68
CA ASN A 94 -47.39 64.81 25.06
C ASN A 94 -47.80 66.29 25.28
N CYS A 95 -48.83 66.77 24.58
CA CYS A 95 -49.14 68.18 24.52
C CYS A 95 -49.73 68.70 25.84
N GLY A 96 -49.08 69.70 26.43
CA GLY A 96 -49.39 70.22 27.77
C GLY A 96 -48.91 69.34 28.92
N ALA A 97 -49.00 68.01 28.79
CA ALA A 97 -48.53 67.03 29.77
C ALA A 97 -48.17 65.66 29.13
N CYS A 98 -47.35 64.88 29.83
CA CYS A 98 -47.00 63.51 29.42
C CYS A 98 -48.25 62.66 29.14
N GLY A 99 -48.29 61.98 27.99
CA GLY A 99 -49.39 61.09 27.61
C GLY A 99 -50.69 61.78 27.19
N HIS A 100 -50.67 63.08 26.90
CA HIS A 100 -51.80 63.82 26.31
C HIS A 100 -51.64 64.02 24.79
N PRO A 101 -52.10 63.08 23.94
CA PRO A 101 -52.07 63.24 22.51
C PRO A 101 -53.15 64.20 22.00
N CYS A 102 -52.81 65.01 21.02
CA CYS A 102 -53.76 65.86 20.31
C CYS A 102 -54.68 65.05 19.40
N GLY A 103 -55.95 65.46 19.32
CA GLY A 103 -56.94 64.84 18.44
C GLY A 103 -56.59 64.97 16.96
N SER A 104 -56.99 63.98 16.15
CA SER A 104 -56.67 63.93 14.71
C SER A 104 -57.02 65.21 13.98
N GLY A 105 -56.04 65.84 13.33
CA GLY A 105 -56.19 67.12 12.63
C GLY A 105 -55.83 68.37 13.44
N THR A 106 -55.32 68.23 14.66
CA THR A 106 -54.76 69.33 15.46
C THR A 106 -53.26 69.16 15.71
N VAL A 107 -52.56 70.28 15.91
CA VAL A 107 -51.12 70.38 16.18
C VAL A 107 -50.88 70.85 17.62
N CYS A 108 -49.82 70.38 18.26
CA CYS A 108 -49.41 70.93 19.54
C CYS A 108 -48.64 72.24 19.34
N THR A 109 -49.13 73.33 19.94
CA THR A 109 -48.46 74.63 19.92
C THR A 109 -48.67 75.33 21.27
N ALA A 110 -47.57 75.78 21.87
CA ALA A 110 -47.55 76.37 23.22
C ALA A 110 -48.26 75.51 24.30
N GLY A 111 -48.19 74.18 24.16
CA GLY A 111 -48.75 73.24 25.13
C GLY A 111 -50.28 73.08 25.06
N SER A 112 -50.89 73.45 23.94
CA SER A 112 -52.30 73.19 23.66
C SER A 112 -52.51 72.73 22.21
N CYS A 113 -53.52 71.89 22.01
CA CYS A 113 -53.88 71.38 20.69
C CYS A 113 -54.71 72.43 19.93
N ALA A 114 -54.19 72.91 18.81
CA ALA A 114 -54.85 73.91 17.95
C ALA A 114 -54.95 73.41 16.49
N SER A 115 -55.84 73.97 15.68
CA SER A 115 -56.02 73.54 14.29
C SER A 115 -54.99 74.12 13.29
N GLN A 116 -54.21 75.14 13.68
CA GLN A 116 -53.18 75.78 12.85
C GLN A 116 -52.04 76.34 13.72
N CYS A 117 -50.87 76.55 13.12
CA CYS A 117 -49.71 77.16 13.77
C CYS A 117 -49.85 78.68 13.98
N GLN A 118 -49.20 79.19 15.02
CA GLN A 118 -49.09 80.64 15.25
C GLN A 118 -48.24 81.32 14.16
N SER A 119 -48.58 82.56 13.81
CA SER A 119 -47.86 83.34 12.78
C SER A 119 -46.35 83.42 13.05
N GLY A 120 -45.56 83.22 11.99
CA GLY A 120 -44.09 83.13 12.04
C GLY A 120 -43.55 81.70 12.17
N LEU A 121 -44.39 80.70 12.45
CA LEU A 121 -44.03 79.28 12.41
C LEU A 121 -44.58 78.60 11.15
N THR A 122 -43.82 77.67 10.59
CA THR A 122 -44.26 76.81 9.48
C THR A 122 -44.81 75.51 10.05
N GLN A 123 -45.96 75.06 9.53
CA GLN A 123 -46.52 73.77 9.89
C GLN A 123 -45.77 72.66 9.15
N CYS A 124 -45.02 71.85 9.89
CA CYS A 124 -44.31 70.68 9.36
C CYS A 124 -44.97 69.42 9.93
N GLY A 125 -46.02 68.95 9.24
CA GLY A 125 -46.87 67.85 9.71
C GLY A 125 -47.73 68.24 10.90
N SER A 126 -47.54 67.56 12.03
CA SER A 126 -48.29 67.73 13.28
C SER A 126 -47.67 68.74 14.27
N SER A 127 -46.55 69.37 13.92
CA SER A 127 -45.82 70.31 14.78
C SER A 127 -45.46 71.61 14.04
N CYS A 128 -45.24 72.68 14.81
CA CYS A 128 -44.94 74.03 14.32
C CYS A 128 -43.47 74.38 14.59
N VAL A 129 -42.71 74.76 13.56
CA VAL A 129 -41.26 75.02 13.65
C VAL A 129 -40.85 76.32 12.96
N ASN A 130 -39.73 76.92 13.39
CA ASN A 130 -39.21 78.16 12.80
C ASN A 130 -38.07 77.87 11.82
N THR A 131 -38.35 77.89 10.53
CA THR A 131 -37.39 77.52 9.49
C THR A 131 -36.23 78.51 9.31
N GLN A 132 -36.22 79.68 9.96
CA GLN A 132 -35.09 80.61 9.88
C GLN A 132 -34.01 80.39 10.95
N THR A 133 -34.33 79.71 12.04
CA THR A 133 -33.44 79.56 13.21
C THR A 133 -33.41 78.15 13.80
N ASP A 134 -34.36 77.27 13.49
CA ASP A 134 -34.33 75.87 13.92
C ASP A 134 -33.27 75.07 13.13
N PRO A 135 -32.21 74.55 13.78
CA PRO A 135 -31.20 73.74 13.12
C PRO A 135 -31.76 72.46 12.50
N SER A 136 -32.93 71.96 12.90
CA SER A 136 -33.55 70.75 12.36
C SER A 136 -34.40 71.00 11.11
N ASN A 137 -34.76 72.26 10.85
CA ASN A 137 -35.72 72.67 9.81
C ASN A 137 -35.23 73.91 9.04
N CYS A 138 -33.91 74.03 8.83
CA CYS A 138 -33.26 75.22 8.35
C CYS A 138 -33.52 75.50 6.86
N GLY A 139 -34.31 76.54 6.60
CA GLY A 139 -34.79 76.98 5.29
C GLY A 139 -36.02 76.23 4.78
N ALA A 140 -36.32 75.03 5.30
CA ALA A 140 -37.50 74.24 4.96
C ALA A 140 -37.77 73.13 5.99
N CYS A 141 -39.00 72.61 6.05
CA CYS A 141 -39.35 71.44 6.87
C CYS A 141 -38.37 70.27 6.61
N SER A 142 -37.91 69.63 7.69
CA SER A 142 -37.00 68.48 7.69
C SER A 142 -35.62 68.70 7.05
N LYS A 143 -35.23 69.96 6.75
CA LYS A 143 -33.89 70.29 6.25
C LYS A 143 -32.95 70.59 7.43
N GLY A 144 -32.43 69.54 8.05
CA GLY A 144 -31.47 69.65 9.15
C GLY A 144 -30.09 70.19 8.72
N CYS A 145 -29.49 71.02 9.57
CA CYS A 145 -28.09 71.37 9.54
C CYS A 145 -27.23 70.20 10.06
N ASN A 146 -26.00 70.08 9.54
CA ASN A 146 -25.08 69.05 10.01
C ASN A 146 -24.63 69.31 11.46
N LEU A 147 -24.14 68.26 12.12
CA LEU A 147 -23.66 68.34 13.50
C LEU A 147 -22.61 69.45 13.64
N GLY A 148 -22.86 70.44 14.51
CA GLY A 148 -21.97 71.59 14.73
C GLY A 148 -22.26 72.86 13.91
N GLN A 149 -23.26 72.85 13.02
CA GLN A 149 -23.72 74.04 12.29
C GLN A 149 -24.99 74.65 12.92
N THR A 150 -25.11 75.97 12.87
CA THR A 150 -26.31 76.70 13.34
C THR A 150 -27.10 77.25 12.15
N CYS A 151 -28.42 77.26 12.26
CA CYS A 151 -29.28 77.91 11.28
C CYS A 151 -29.32 79.43 11.51
N VAL A 152 -28.85 80.20 10.53
CA VAL A 152 -28.91 81.67 10.54
C VAL A 152 -29.55 82.11 9.22
N ALA A 153 -30.65 82.87 9.32
CA ALA A 153 -31.45 83.34 8.18
C ALA A 153 -31.84 82.22 7.17
N GLY A 154 -32.16 81.03 7.68
CA GLY A 154 -32.56 79.87 6.86
C GLY A 154 -31.42 79.16 6.12
N SER A 155 -30.15 79.46 6.45
CA SER A 155 -28.98 78.73 5.96
C SER A 155 -28.11 78.21 7.11
N CYS A 156 -27.56 77.01 6.94
CA CYS A 156 -26.64 76.41 7.91
C CYS A 156 -25.24 76.99 7.74
N VAL A 157 -24.71 77.61 8.79
CA VAL A 157 -23.38 78.26 8.78
C VAL A 157 -22.56 77.88 10.02
N THR A 158 -21.24 78.03 9.90
CA THR A 158 -20.27 77.81 10.98
C THR A 158 -19.63 79.16 11.32
N GLU A 159 -19.77 79.64 12.56
CA GLU A 159 -19.18 80.88 13.03
C GLU A 159 -18.15 80.58 14.15
N CYS A 160 -16.97 81.21 14.09
CA CYS A 160 -15.90 80.98 15.06
C CYS A 160 -16.07 81.85 16.31
N SER A 161 -15.86 81.27 17.49
CA SER A 161 -15.83 82.02 18.75
C SER A 161 -14.75 83.12 18.76
N PRO A 162 -14.98 84.27 19.42
CA PRO A 162 -14.01 85.38 19.49
C PRO A 162 -12.63 84.92 19.98
N GLY A 163 -11.57 85.39 19.30
CA GLY A 163 -10.18 85.01 19.57
C GLY A 163 -9.65 83.87 18.70
N LYS A 164 -10.51 83.15 17.97
CA LYS A 164 -10.11 82.15 16.97
C LYS A 164 -10.25 82.68 15.54
N VAL A 165 -9.36 82.23 14.66
CA VAL A 165 -9.34 82.61 13.24
C VAL A 165 -9.81 81.44 12.38
N GLN A 166 -10.54 81.75 11.32
CA GLN A 166 -11.05 80.78 10.35
C GLN A 166 -9.88 80.37 9.42
N CYS A 167 -9.35 79.17 9.61
CA CYS A 167 -8.27 78.60 8.80
C CYS A 167 -8.78 77.33 8.10
N GLY A 168 -9.00 77.39 6.78
CA GLY A 168 -9.27 76.21 5.95
C GLY A 168 -10.59 75.47 6.23
N GLY A 169 -11.60 76.15 6.78
CA GLY A 169 -12.88 75.56 7.21
C GLY A 169 -13.03 75.37 8.73
N ASP A 170 -11.92 75.31 9.47
CA ASP A 170 -11.91 75.15 10.93
C ASP A 170 -11.59 76.44 11.70
N CYS A 171 -11.87 76.45 13.02
CA CYS A 171 -11.64 77.59 13.91
C CYS A 171 -10.48 77.32 14.88
N VAL A 172 -9.32 77.94 14.66
CA VAL A 172 -8.07 77.66 15.39
C VAL A 172 -7.54 78.89 16.16
N ASP A 173 -6.75 78.64 17.22
CA ASP A 173 -6.07 79.70 18.01
C ASP A 173 -4.58 79.74 17.65
N LEU A 174 -4.17 80.80 16.95
CA LEU A 174 -2.81 80.95 16.43
C LEU A 174 -1.72 81.07 17.52
N ASN A 175 -2.07 81.24 18.80
CA ASN A 175 -1.09 81.40 19.88
C ASN A 175 -0.63 80.08 20.50
N THR A 176 -1.41 79.01 20.31
CA THR A 176 -1.25 77.72 21.02
C THR A 176 -1.44 76.51 20.11
N ASP A 177 -2.05 76.66 18.94
CA ASP A 177 -2.23 75.58 17.97
C ASP A 177 -0.91 75.27 17.26
N ASN A 178 -0.35 74.10 17.56
CA ASN A 178 0.91 73.60 16.99
C ASN A 178 0.88 73.44 15.46
N ALA A 179 -0.28 73.36 14.82
CA ALA A 179 -0.39 73.26 13.36
C ALA A 179 -0.55 74.64 12.69
N ASN A 180 -0.90 75.69 13.45
CA ASN A 180 -1.25 77.03 12.99
C ASN A 180 -0.53 78.15 13.78
N CYS A 181 0.70 77.92 14.20
CA CYS A 181 1.43 78.76 15.16
C CYS A 181 1.88 80.10 14.58
N GLY A 182 1.18 81.17 15.00
CA GLY A 182 1.33 82.55 14.57
C GLY A 182 0.56 82.90 13.28
N GLN A 183 0.20 81.92 12.46
CA GLN A 183 -0.63 82.08 11.25
C GLN A 183 -1.21 80.73 10.79
N CYS A 184 -2.31 80.75 10.03
CA CYS A 184 -2.91 79.54 9.45
C CYS A 184 -1.86 78.68 8.72
N ALA A 185 -1.95 77.35 8.90
CA ALA A 185 -1.10 76.33 8.28
C ALA A 185 0.42 76.44 8.53
N LYS A 186 0.87 77.22 9.52
CA LYS A 186 2.27 77.21 9.99
C LYS A 186 2.43 76.24 11.16
N SER A 187 2.82 75.01 10.86
CA SER A 187 3.06 73.99 11.90
C SER A 187 4.44 74.14 12.53
N CYS A 188 4.54 73.90 13.84
CA CYS A 188 5.82 73.80 14.55
C CYS A 188 6.56 72.50 14.22
N GLY A 189 7.89 72.51 14.38
CA GLY A 189 8.72 71.34 14.13
C GLY A 189 8.44 70.18 15.08
N VAL A 190 8.93 69.00 14.72
CA VAL A 190 9.06 67.87 15.66
C VAL A 190 9.90 68.36 16.84
N ASP A 191 9.41 68.15 18.06
CA ASP A 191 9.96 68.63 19.35
C ASP A 191 9.76 70.12 19.73
N GLU A 192 9.02 70.90 18.92
CA GLU A 192 8.63 72.29 19.27
C GLU A 192 7.16 72.38 19.71
N ASN A 193 6.86 73.28 20.65
CA ASN A 193 5.49 73.65 21.03
C ASN A 193 5.21 75.11 20.72
N CYS A 194 3.98 75.40 20.29
CA CYS A 194 3.51 76.76 20.06
C CYS A 194 3.23 77.46 21.39
N VAL A 195 4.04 78.46 21.72
CA VAL A 195 3.88 79.28 22.92
C VAL A 195 3.85 80.74 22.49
N SER A 196 2.70 81.39 22.69
CA SER A 196 2.48 82.79 22.32
C SER A 196 2.72 83.08 20.82
N GLY A 197 2.36 82.13 19.95
CA GLY A 197 2.49 82.27 18.49
C GLY A 197 3.90 82.03 17.94
N LEU A 198 4.83 81.55 18.77
CA LEU A 198 6.18 81.12 18.38
C LEU A 198 6.39 79.65 18.73
N CYS A 199 7.06 78.92 17.85
CA CYS A 199 7.48 77.55 18.09
C CYS A 199 8.76 77.57 18.93
N VAL A 200 8.73 76.93 20.11
CA VAL A 200 9.85 76.90 21.07
C VAL A 200 9.98 75.54 21.74
N ILE A 201 11.18 75.20 22.20
CA ILE A 201 11.48 73.95 22.91
C ILE A 201 11.55 74.22 24.43
N PRO A 202 10.57 73.75 25.24
CA PRO A 202 10.60 73.91 26.69
C PRO A 202 11.49 72.84 27.35
N CYS A 203 12.41 73.25 28.22
CA CYS A 203 13.39 72.34 28.82
C CYS A 203 12.91 71.75 30.15
N GLN A 204 13.05 70.42 30.28
CA GLN A 204 12.65 69.65 31.46
C GLN A 204 13.81 68.76 31.94
N ALA A 205 13.81 68.41 33.23
CA ALA A 205 14.87 67.63 33.87
C ALA A 205 15.05 66.24 33.20
N PRO A 206 16.28 65.69 33.12
CA PRO A 206 17.49 66.08 33.84
C PRO A 206 18.27 67.27 33.24
N LYS A 207 17.86 67.79 32.08
CA LYS A 207 18.57 68.89 31.41
C LYS A 207 18.42 70.20 32.19
N GLN A 208 19.52 70.94 32.34
CA GLN A 208 19.55 72.25 33.00
C GLN A 208 19.93 73.36 32.01
N THR A 209 19.41 74.56 32.22
CA THR A 209 19.70 75.73 31.40
C THR A 209 21.07 76.31 31.78
N CYS A 210 22.12 75.96 31.03
CA CYS A 210 23.41 76.61 31.11
C CYS A 210 23.49 77.71 30.03
N THR A 211 23.67 78.97 30.45
CA THR A 211 23.80 80.14 29.53
C THR A 211 22.68 80.29 28.48
N GLY A 212 21.45 79.92 28.83
CA GLY A 212 20.28 80.05 27.94
C GLY A 212 20.06 78.89 26.96
N VAL A 213 20.92 77.86 26.98
CA VAL A 213 20.75 76.61 26.24
C VAL A 213 20.63 75.45 27.23
N CYS A 214 19.89 74.41 26.87
CA CYS A 214 19.58 73.31 27.78
C CYS A 214 20.51 72.12 27.52
N VAL A 215 21.41 71.86 28.47
CA VAL A 215 22.44 70.82 28.38
C VAL A 215 22.17 69.73 29.41
N ASP A 216 22.62 68.51 29.11
CA ASP A 216 22.48 67.37 30.01
C ASP A 216 23.77 67.15 30.80
N LEU A 217 23.79 67.52 32.07
CA LEU A 217 25.00 67.42 32.91
C LEU A 217 25.45 65.96 33.15
N GLN A 218 24.65 64.95 32.79
CA GLN A 218 25.03 63.55 32.94
C GLN A 218 25.87 63.02 31.77
N THR A 219 25.78 63.64 30.58
CA THR A 219 26.35 63.14 29.32
C THR A 219 27.05 64.19 28.48
N ASP A 220 26.82 65.48 28.71
CA ASP A 220 27.45 66.56 27.95
C ASP A 220 28.93 66.67 28.32
N ASN A 221 29.81 66.45 27.34
CA ASN A 221 31.26 66.38 27.58
C ASN A 221 31.90 67.73 27.92
N TRP A 222 31.18 68.84 27.74
CA TRP A 222 31.63 70.20 28.04
C TRP A 222 31.02 70.76 29.32
N ASN A 223 30.02 70.07 29.89
CA ASN A 223 29.24 70.47 31.06
C ASN A 223 29.04 69.29 32.02
N CYS A 224 30.05 68.44 32.18
CA CYS A 224 29.95 67.20 32.93
C CYS A 224 29.82 67.46 34.44
N GLY A 225 28.67 67.11 35.01
CA GLY A 225 28.33 67.32 36.41
C GLY A 225 28.10 68.78 36.85
N SER A 226 28.54 69.77 36.06
CA SER A 226 28.20 71.19 36.27
C SER A 226 28.44 72.02 34.99
N CYS A 227 27.69 73.12 34.83
CA CYS A 227 27.85 74.03 33.69
C CYS A 227 29.31 74.49 33.54
N GLY A 228 29.88 74.30 32.34
CA GLY A 228 31.26 74.69 32.01
C GLY A 228 32.37 73.73 32.50
N HIS A 229 32.05 72.58 33.09
CA HIS A 229 33.04 71.58 33.48
C HIS A 229 33.29 70.55 32.36
N GLY A 230 34.22 70.86 31.46
CA GLY A 230 34.55 69.98 30.32
C GLY A 230 35.53 68.85 30.68
N CYS A 231 35.29 67.68 30.09
CA CYS A 231 36.17 66.51 30.21
C CYS A 231 37.42 66.64 29.32
N ASN A 232 38.56 66.16 29.83
CA ASN A 232 39.83 66.18 29.10
C ASN A 232 39.82 65.22 27.89
N ALA A 233 40.67 65.50 26.89
CA ALA A 233 40.82 64.67 25.70
C ALA A 233 41.08 63.19 26.06
N GLY A 234 40.33 62.27 25.45
CA GLY A 234 40.35 60.84 25.76
C GLY A 234 39.37 60.39 26.86
N THR A 235 38.61 61.32 27.45
CA THR A 235 37.53 61.00 28.40
C THR A 235 36.18 61.51 27.91
N VAL A 236 35.11 60.78 28.26
CA VAL A 236 33.71 61.12 27.98
C VAL A 236 32.92 61.26 29.29
N CYS A 237 31.94 62.14 29.31
CA CYS A 237 31.03 62.30 30.44
C CYS A 237 30.03 61.14 30.50
N VAL A 238 30.02 60.42 31.63
CA VAL A 238 29.02 59.38 31.93
C VAL A 238 28.58 59.55 33.37
N ALA A 239 27.27 59.62 33.60
CA ALA A 239 26.67 59.80 34.93
C ALA A 239 27.32 60.97 35.72
N ALA A 240 27.53 62.10 35.03
CA ALA A 240 28.12 63.33 35.57
C ALA A 240 29.61 63.23 36.01
N VAL A 241 30.34 62.21 35.54
CA VAL A 241 31.80 62.06 35.77
C VAL A 241 32.54 61.82 34.45
N CYS A 242 33.70 62.46 34.28
CA CYS A 242 34.58 62.23 33.14
C CYS A 242 35.33 60.89 33.29
N MET A 243 35.08 59.93 32.39
CA MET A 243 35.73 58.61 32.41
C MET A 243 36.38 58.26 31.07
N VAL A 244 37.43 57.44 31.10
CA VAL A 244 38.12 56.97 29.89
C VAL A 244 37.18 56.08 29.08
N SER A 245 36.99 56.40 27.80
CA SER A 245 36.19 55.60 26.86
C SER A 245 37.08 55.09 25.74
N CYS A 246 37.01 53.78 25.49
CA CYS A 246 37.76 53.12 24.43
C CYS A 246 36.86 52.84 23.21
N PRO A 247 37.40 52.93 21.98
CA PRO A 247 36.64 52.54 20.79
C PRO A 247 36.13 51.09 20.85
N PRO A 248 35.00 50.77 20.20
CA PRO A 248 34.49 49.40 20.13
C PRO A 248 35.56 48.41 19.68
N GLY A 249 35.74 47.32 20.44
CA GLY A 249 36.78 46.30 20.22
C GLY A 249 38.08 46.51 21.04
N SER A 250 38.25 47.67 21.70
CA SER A 250 39.39 47.95 22.58
C SER A 250 38.97 48.03 24.05
N ALA A 251 39.83 47.56 24.95
CA ALA A 251 39.64 47.62 26.39
C ALA A 251 40.59 48.63 27.04
N ASN A 252 40.16 49.20 28.18
CA ASN A 252 40.98 50.10 28.99
C ASN A 252 41.94 49.30 29.88
N CYS A 253 43.21 49.23 29.48
CA CYS A 253 44.28 48.63 30.26
C CYS A 253 45.11 49.72 30.92
N ALA A 254 44.81 49.99 32.19
CA ALA A 254 45.49 50.97 33.04
C ALA A 254 45.57 52.41 32.48
N GLY A 255 44.51 52.86 31.80
CA GLY A 255 44.40 54.21 31.22
C GLY A 255 44.74 54.30 29.73
N ILE A 256 45.16 53.19 29.12
CA ILE A 256 45.45 53.11 27.67
C ILE A 256 44.47 52.13 27.03
N CYS A 257 43.89 52.53 25.90
CA CYS A 257 43.01 51.67 25.12
C CYS A 257 43.82 50.74 24.21
N VAL A 258 43.69 49.42 24.40
CA VAL A 258 44.39 48.40 23.59
C VAL A 258 43.38 47.43 22.97
N ASN A 259 43.66 46.96 21.76
CA ASN A 259 42.81 45.98 21.08
C ASN A 259 43.25 44.56 21.47
N MET A 260 42.53 43.98 22.44
CA MET A 260 42.85 42.65 22.96
C MET A 260 42.64 41.51 21.96
N GLN A 261 42.09 41.77 20.76
CA GLN A 261 41.92 40.75 19.71
C GLN A 261 43.15 40.58 18.82
N THR A 262 44.02 41.60 18.74
CA THR A 262 45.15 41.68 17.79
C THR A 262 46.46 42.18 18.39
N ASP A 263 46.46 42.71 19.61
CA ASP A 263 47.68 43.19 20.27
C ASP A 263 48.42 42.02 20.94
N ASN A 264 49.61 41.69 20.41
CA ASN A 264 50.48 40.65 20.93
C ASN A 264 50.95 40.89 22.38
N ALA A 265 50.84 42.09 22.93
CA ALA A 265 51.16 42.39 24.34
C ALA A 265 49.96 42.27 25.29
N ASN A 266 48.73 42.25 24.75
CA ASN A 266 47.48 42.34 25.52
C ASN A 266 46.43 41.34 25.01
N CYS A 267 46.86 40.15 24.60
CA CYS A 267 46.02 39.23 23.85
C CYS A 267 45.00 38.52 24.76
N GLY A 268 43.71 38.70 24.47
CA GLY A 268 42.58 38.21 25.26
C GLY A 268 42.30 39.02 26.53
N VAL A 269 43.36 39.38 27.28
CA VAL A 269 43.28 40.24 28.48
C VAL A 269 44.47 41.20 28.57
N CYS A 270 44.29 42.30 29.31
CA CYS A 270 45.36 43.27 29.62
C CYS A 270 46.63 42.59 30.14
N GLY A 271 47.78 42.89 29.54
CA GLY A 271 49.10 42.40 29.95
C GLY A 271 49.42 40.95 29.59
N HIS A 272 48.53 40.23 28.90
CA HIS A 272 48.79 38.85 28.47
C HIS A 272 49.54 38.83 27.12
N ALA A 273 50.86 38.88 27.20
CA ALA A 273 51.73 38.88 26.03
C ALA A 273 51.88 37.47 25.41
N CYS A 274 51.82 37.38 24.08
CA CYS A 274 52.05 36.16 23.34
C CYS A 274 53.52 35.73 23.34
N SER A 275 53.76 34.43 23.43
CA SER A 275 55.11 33.85 23.43
C SER A 275 55.76 33.94 22.04
N ALA A 276 57.08 33.96 21.99
CA ALA A 276 57.82 34.01 20.72
C ALA A 276 57.41 32.85 19.78
N GLY A 277 57.08 33.17 18.52
CA GLY A 277 56.50 32.22 17.56
C GLY A 277 54.96 32.15 17.55
N THR A 278 54.29 32.96 18.37
CA THR A 278 52.83 33.11 18.35
C THR A 278 52.41 34.58 18.16
N THR A 279 51.25 34.80 17.56
CA THR A 279 50.66 36.11 17.32
C THR A 279 49.24 36.17 17.85
N CYS A 280 48.74 37.35 18.19
CA CYS A 280 47.39 37.51 18.68
C CYS A 280 46.40 37.54 17.52
N ALA A 281 45.48 36.57 17.48
CA ALA A 281 44.36 36.55 16.57
C ALA A 281 43.08 36.14 17.30
N GLY A 282 42.02 36.93 17.13
CA GLY A 282 40.72 36.68 17.77
C GLY A 282 40.75 36.70 19.30
N GLY A 283 41.78 37.32 19.91
CA GLY A 283 41.98 37.34 21.36
C GLY A 283 42.66 36.09 21.93
N THR A 284 43.31 35.29 21.08
CA THR A 284 44.14 34.15 21.50
C THR A 284 45.50 34.20 20.84
N CYS A 285 46.54 33.75 21.55
CA CYS A 285 47.88 33.60 20.99
C CYS A 285 47.91 32.34 20.13
N VAL A 286 47.83 32.51 18.81
CA VAL A 286 47.88 31.43 17.82
C VAL A 286 49.28 31.32 17.22
N ILE A 287 49.67 30.13 16.78
CA ILE A 287 50.96 29.90 16.12
C ILE A 287 50.91 30.53 14.73
N ASP A 288 51.80 31.49 14.48
CA ASP A 288 52.04 32.03 13.15
C ASP A 288 53.26 31.32 12.53
N CYS A 289 53.02 30.55 11.47
CA CYS A 289 54.06 29.84 10.76
C CYS A 289 54.71 30.65 9.64
N GLY A 290 54.20 31.83 9.31
CA GLY A 290 54.62 32.61 8.14
C GLY A 290 54.22 31.98 6.80
N ALA A 291 54.52 32.69 5.71
CA ALA A 291 54.11 32.29 4.37
C ALA A 291 54.83 31.01 3.90
N GLY A 292 54.05 30.03 3.42
CA GLY A 292 54.56 28.77 2.85
C GLY A 292 54.77 27.62 3.85
N MET A 293 54.49 27.83 5.12
CA MET A 293 54.59 26.83 6.19
C MET A 293 53.19 26.49 6.73
N THR A 294 53.01 25.30 7.31
CA THR A 294 51.74 24.87 7.92
C THR A 294 51.96 24.42 9.36
N ASN A 295 51.03 24.78 10.25
CA ASN A 295 51.06 24.34 11.65
C ASN A 295 50.56 22.90 11.76
N CYS A 296 51.47 21.97 12.05
CA CYS A 296 51.16 20.58 12.30
C CYS A 296 51.25 20.29 13.80
N GLY A 297 50.22 20.75 14.52
CA GLY A 297 49.99 20.54 15.96
C GLY A 297 51.13 21.03 16.86
N GLY A 298 51.53 22.28 16.68
CA GLY A 298 52.53 22.95 17.51
C GLY A 298 53.83 23.27 16.79
N THR A 299 54.10 22.62 15.65
CA THR A 299 55.34 22.80 14.86
C THR A 299 55.01 23.28 13.45
N CYS A 300 55.71 24.31 12.99
CA CYS A 300 55.61 24.83 11.64
C CYS A 300 56.51 24.03 10.69
N VAL A 301 55.92 23.42 9.66
CA VAL A 301 56.61 22.55 8.70
C VAL A 301 56.30 22.94 7.26
N ASN A 302 57.21 22.64 6.33
CA ASN A 302 57.01 22.90 4.91
C ASN A 302 56.45 21.66 4.21
N LEU A 303 55.14 21.68 3.91
CA LEU A 303 54.47 20.53 3.28
C LEU A 303 55.01 20.18 1.88
N GLN A 304 55.84 21.03 1.25
CA GLN A 304 56.40 20.76 -0.08
C GLN A 304 57.70 19.94 -0.06
N SER A 305 58.41 19.89 1.08
CA SER A 305 59.75 19.31 1.21
C SER A 305 60.03 18.56 2.51
N ASP A 306 59.20 18.71 3.54
CA ASP A 306 59.34 17.98 4.80
C ASP A 306 58.96 16.49 4.62
N ASN A 307 59.91 15.60 4.82
CA ASN A 307 59.73 14.16 4.60
C ASN A 307 58.81 13.48 5.62
N SER A 308 58.49 14.15 6.73
CA SER A 308 57.59 13.68 7.78
C SER A 308 56.17 14.25 7.65
N ASN A 309 55.98 15.26 6.79
CA ASN A 309 54.75 16.03 6.63
C ASN A 309 54.48 16.36 5.16
N CYS A 310 54.70 15.41 4.25
CA CYS A 310 54.68 15.70 2.82
C CYS A 310 53.26 15.79 2.28
N GLY A 311 52.89 16.94 1.71
CA GLY A 311 51.54 17.22 1.20
C GLY A 311 50.50 17.51 2.28
N SER A 312 50.61 16.90 3.47
CA SER A 312 49.79 17.20 4.65
C SER A 312 50.52 16.91 5.96
N CYS A 313 50.06 17.53 7.05
CA CYS A 313 50.54 17.24 8.40
C CYS A 313 50.52 15.74 8.71
N TYR A 314 51.59 15.24 9.33
CA TYR A 314 51.75 13.86 9.77
C TYR A 314 51.63 12.81 8.64
N LEU A 315 51.91 13.19 7.39
CA LEU A 315 52.04 12.27 6.27
C LEU A 315 53.54 12.04 5.95
N PRO A 316 54.21 11.11 6.66
CA PRO A 316 55.59 10.77 6.36
C PRO A 316 55.70 10.02 5.04
N CYS A 317 56.74 10.34 4.27
CA CYS A 317 57.09 9.58 3.09
C CYS A 317 57.62 8.20 3.48
N GLY A 318 57.08 7.16 2.83
CA GLY A 318 57.49 5.78 3.03
C GLY A 318 58.97 5.55 2.64
N ALA A 319 59.57 4.51 3.21
CA ALA A 319 60.98 4.18 2.97
C ALA A 319 61.31 4.11 1.47
N GLY A 320 62.37 4.81 1.04
CA GLY A 320 62.78 4.93 -0.37
C GLY A 320 62.14 6.09 -1.15
N THR A 321 61.24 6.87 -0.53
CA THR A 321 60.64 8.07 -1.15
C THR A 321 61.06 9.36 -0.43
N VAL A 322 61.19 10.44 -1.20
CA VAL A 322 61.49 11.79 -0.71
C VAL A 322 60.37 12.76 -1.04
N CYS A 323 60.10 13.71 -0.15
CA CYS A 323 59.11 14.76 -0.41
C CYS A 323 59.63 15.73 -1.48
N THR A 324 58.91 15.88 -2.59
CA THR A 324 59.28 16.84 -3.64
C THR A 324 58.02 17.44 -4.27
N ALA A 325 57.84 18.74 -4.06
CA ALA A 325 56.64 19.50 -4.45
C ALA A 325 55.35 18.95 -3.82
N GLY A 326 55.42 18.57 -2.54
CA GLY A 326 54.26 18.10 -1.76
C GLY A 326 53.79 16.69 -2.11
N GLN A 327 54.65 15.90 -2.76
CA GLN A 327 54.41 14.51 -3.10
C GLN A 327 55.62 13.66 -2.70
N CYS A 328 55.37 12.52 -2.05
CA CYS A 328 56.40 11.52 -1.83
C CYS A 328 56.72 10.85 -3.16
N LYS A 329 57.90 11.14 -3.71
CA LYS A 329 58.38 10.61 -4.99
C LYS A 329 59.53 9.66 -4.74
N LEU A 330 59.59 8.58 -5.53
CA LEU A 330 60.70 7.65 -5.49
C LEU A 330 62.00 8.39 -5.87
N SER A 331 63.03 8.24 -5.05
CA SER A 331 64.38 8.75 -5.36
C SER A 331 65.39 7.67 -5.07
N CYS A 332 65.90 7.05 -6.13
CA CYS A 332 66.86 5.98 -6.00
C CYS A 332 68.24 6.54 -5.66
N GLN A 333 68.78 6.11 -4.52
CA GLN A 333 70.15 6.41 -4.10
C GLN A 333 71.15 5.91 -5.17
N ALA A 334 72.29 6.58 -5.27
CA ALA A 334 73.30 6.26 -6.28
C ALA A 334 73.71 4.78 -6.23
N GLY A 335 73.58 4.09 -7.37
CA GLY A 335 73.80 2.63 -7.50
C GLY A 335 72.52 1.79 -7.54
N LEU A 336 71.34 2.36 -7.28
CA LEU A 336 70.04 1.71 -7.45
C LEU A 336 69.36 2.19 -8.73
N THR A 337 68.60 1.30 -9.39
CA THR A 337 67.80 1.61 -10.59
C THR A 337 66.31 1.58 -10.23
N GLU A 338 65.52 2.50 -10.78
CA GLU A 338 64.06 2.45 -10.68
C GLU A 338 63.51 1.33 -11.58
N CYS A 339 62.80 0.39 -10.97
CA CYS A 339 62.07 -0.66 -11.66
C CYS A 339 60.61 -0.67 -11.15
N GLN A 340 59.69 -0.13 -11.97
CA GLN A 340 58.25 -0.10 -11.70
C GLN A 340 57.86 0.48 -10.31
N GLY A 341 58.50 1.59 -9.90
CA GLY A 341 58.19 2.25 -8.63
C GLY A 341 58.95 1.72 -7.40
N MET A 342 59.93 0.82 -7.58
CA MET A 342 60.86 0.40 -6.53
C MET A 342 62.32 0.61 -6.95
N CYS A 343 63.18 0.98 -6.00
CA CYS A 343 64.61 1.09 -6.24
C CYS A 343 65.31 -0.23 -5.95
N VAL A 344 65.92 -0.83 -6.97
CA VAL A 344 66.53 -2.18 -6.89
C VAL A 344 67.99 -2.15 -7.31
N ASN A 345 68.80 -3.06 -6.76
CA ASN A 345 70.20 -3.20 -7.14
C ASN A 345 70.34 -4.29 -8.21
N LEU A 346 70.49 -3.89 -9.48
CA LEU A 346 70.59 -4.83 -10.60
C LEU A 346 71.77 -5.80 -10.51
N GLN A 347 72.73 -5.62 -9.59
CA GLN A 347 73.87 -6.53 -9.43
C GLN A 347 73.61 -7.69 -8.46
N THR A 348 72.62 -7.57 -7.55
CA THR A 348 72.38 -8.52 -6.45
C THR A 348 70.90 -8.83 -6.20
N ASP A 349 69.97 -8.08 -6.79
CA ASP A 349 68.53 -8.29 -6.62
C ASP A 349 68.06 -9.50 -7.44
N ASN A 350 67.54 -10.53 -6.76
CA ASN A 350 67.17 -11.78 -7.41
C ASN A 350 65.92 -11.70 -8.30
N TYR A 351 65.17 -10.59 -8.25
CA TYR A 351 63.99 -10.35 -9.08
C TYR A 351 64.27 -9.38 -10.24
N ASN A 352 65.44 -8.73 -10.25
CA ASN A 352 65.82 -7.67 -11.18
C ASN A 352 67.29 -7.79 -11.61
N CYS A 353 67.76 -9.01 -11.88
CA CYS A 353 69.18 -9.28 -12.09
C CYS A 353 69.64 -8.81 -13.47
N GLY A 354 70.57 -7.87 -13.54
CA GLY A 354 71.07 -7.26 -14.78
C GLY A 354 70.10 -6.28 -15.46
N SER A 355 68.79 -6.45 -15.29
CA SER A 355 67.75 -5.52 -15.75
C SER A 355 66.44 -5.65 -14.94
N CYS A 356 65.61 -4.61 -14.97
CA CYS A 356 64.30 -4.61 -14.34
C CYS A 356 63.46 -5.85 -14.74
N SER A 357 62.81 -6.47 -13.75
CA SER A 357 61.95 -7.64 -13.91
C SER A 357 62.63 -8.91 -14.47
N ASN A 358 63.97 -8.95 -14.56
CA ASN A 358 64.71 -10.17 -14.90
C ASN A 358 64.95 -11.02 -13.64
N ALA A 359 63.93 -11.77 -13.22
CA ALA A 359 64.00 -12.61 -12.05
C ALA A 359 64.81 -13.89 -12.30
N CYS A 360 65.75 -14.18 -11.40
CA CYS A 360 66.52 -15.41 -11.40
C CYS A 360 65.61 -16.60 -11.08
N GLY A 361 65.74 -17.66 -11.88
CA GLY A 361 64.96 -18.90 -11.72
C GLY A 361 65.27 -19.61 -10.39
N SER A 362 64.33 -20.45 -9.94
CA SER A 362 64.48 -21.27 -8.73
C SER A 362 65.79 -22.06 -8.73
N GLY A 363 66.63 -21.87 -7.72
CA GLY A 363 67.98 -22.48 -7.63
C GLY A 363 69.13 -21.59 -8.10
N THR A 364 68.84 -20.38 -8.61
CA THR A 364 69.86 -19.40 -9.02
C THR A 364 69.83 -18.13 -8.17
N VAL A 365 71.00 -17.53 -7.98
CA VAL A 365 71.20 -16.26 -7.25
C VAL A 365 71.83 -15.20 -8.16
N CYS A 366 71.41 -13.95 -8.03
CA CYS A 366 71.95 -12.83 -8.77
C CYS A 366 73.34 -12.47 -8.24
N THR A 367 74.37 -12.71 -9.05
CA THR A 367 75.75 -12.35 -8.77
C THR A 367 76.29 -11.49 -9.90
N SER A 368 76.71 -10.27 -9.59
CA SER A 368 77.27 -9.30 -10.54
C SER A 368 76.35 -9.03 -11.76
N GLY A 369 75.04 -9.08 -11.56
CA GLY A 369 74.04 -8.87 -12.63
C GLY A 369 73.79 -10.07 -13.53
N THR A 370 74.23 -11.27 -13.13
CA THR A 370 73.93 -12.53 -13.81
C THR A 370 73.35 -13.56 -12.83
N CYS A 371 72.34 -14.32 -13.27
CA CYS A 371 71.77 -15.40 -12.47
C CYS A 371 72.67 -16.64 -12.58
N VAL A 372 73.28 -17.06 -11.46
CA VAL A 372 74.17 -18.22 -11.38
C VAL A 372 73.63 -19.25 -10.40
N VAL A 373 73.84 -20.55 -10.67
CA VAL A 373 73.38 -21.61 -9.77
C VAL A 373 74.16 -21.54 -8.47
N SER A 374 73.46 -21.56 -7.33
CA SER A 374 74.06 -21.59 -5.99
C SER A 374 73.21 -22.44 -5.06
N CYS A 375 73.68 -23.66 -4.80
CA CYS A 375 73.01 -24.59 -3.90
C CYS A 375 73.50 -24.38 -2.46
N GLN A 376 72.56 -24.40 -1.51
CA GLN A 376 72.89 -24.31 -0.09
C GLN A 376 73.66 -25.56 0.37
N PRO A 377 74.51 -25.47 1.42
CA PRO A 377 75.19 -26.63 1.98
C PRO A 377 74.21 -27.76 2.31
N GLY A 378 74.42 -28.95 1.74
CA GLY A 378 73.52 -30.11 1.85
C GLY A 378 72.56 -30.30 0.67
N GLN A 379 72.56 -29.42 -0.32
CA GLN A 379 71.85 -29.60 -1.59
C GLN A 379 72.83 -29.95 -2.72
N THR A 380 72.38 -30.78 -3.67
CA THR A 380 73.12 -31.15 -4.88
C THR A 380 72.48 -30.51 -6.10
N GLU A 381 73.29 -30.07 -7.06
CA GLU A 381 72.81 -29.57 -8.36
C GLU A 381 72.40 -30.75 -9.25
N CYS A 382 71.13 -30.78 -9.64
CA CYS A 382 70.57 -31.76 -10.56
C CYS A 382 69.87 -31.03 -11.71
N ALA A 383 70.54 -30.91 -12.85
CA ALA A 383 70.02 -30.28 -14.08
C ALA A 383 69.48 -28.85 -13.87
N GLY A 384 70.26 -28.01 -13.20
CA GLY A 384 69.95 -26.61 -12.93
C GLY A 384 69.05 -26.36 -11.70
N THR A 385 68.63 -27.41 -10.98
CA THR A 385 67.83 -27.30 -9.75
C THR A 385 68.60 -27.85 -8.56
N CYS A 386 68.60 -27.13 -7.44
CA CYS A 386 69.21 -27.59 -6.18
C CYS A 386 68.24 -28.49 -5.41
N VAL A 387 68.60 -29.75 -5.19
CA VAL A 387 67.75 -30.77 -4.57
C VAL A 387 68.44 -31.43 -3.38
N ASN A 388 67.68 -31.87 -2.37
CA ASN A 388 68.23 -32.58 -1.21
C ASN A 388 68.10 -34.09 -1.41
N LEU A 389 69.20 -34.75 -1.81
CA LEU A 389 69.21 -36.19 -2.09
C LEU A 389 68.82 -37.08 -0.89
N GLN A 390 68.76 -36.55 0.34
CA GLN A 390 68.36 -37.32 1.52
C GLN A 390 66.85 -37.33 1.79
N THR A 391 66.10 -36.38 1.22
CA THR A 391 64.68 -36.14 1.54
C THR A 391 63.79 -35.83 0.33
N ASP A 392 64.35 -35.53 -0.83
CA ASP A 392 63.59 -35.24 -2.05
C ASP A 392 63.07 -36.54 -2.68
N ASN A 393 61.74 -36.65 -2.79
CA ASN A 393 61.09 -37.84 -3.32
C ASN A 393 61.26 -38.06 -4.84
N ALA A 394 61.70 -37.04 -5.58
CA ALA A 394 62.01 -37.12 -7.01
C ALA A 394 63.51 -37.36 -7.28
N ASN A 395 64.37 -37.19 -6.27
CA ASN A 395 65.83 -37.22 -6.38
C ASN A 395 66.47 -38.00 -5.22
N CYS A 396 65.89 -39.13 -4.83
CA CYS A 396 66.28 -39.84 -3.62
C CYS A 396 67.57 -40.63 -3.79
N GLY A 397 68.62 -40.27 -3.05
CA GLY A 397 69.96 -40.87 -3.16
C GLY A 397 70.76 -40.36 -4.37
N THR A 398 70.12 -40.20 -5.54
CA THR A 398 70.72 -39.60 -6.75
C THR A 398 69.74 -38.70 -7.49
N CYS A 399 70.24 -37.80 -8.33
CA CYS A 399 69.43 -37.03 -9.27
C CYS A 399 68.46 -37.94 -10.06
N SER A 400 67.21 -37.49 -10.23
CA SER A 400 66.14 -38.17 -10.99
C SER A 400 65.75 -39.58 -10.49
N HIS A 401 66.12 -39.96 -9.26
CA HIS A 401 65.67 -41.22 -8.66
C HIS A 401 64.36 -41.01 -7.87
N GLN A 402 63.22 -41.14 -8.56
CA GLN A 402 61.91 -40.95 -7.97
C GLN A 402 61.44 -42.17 -7.15
N CYS A 403 61.00 -41.93 -5.92
CA CYS A 403 60.37 -42.93 -5.08
C CYS A 403 58.96 -43.30 -5.56
N GLY A 404 58.63 -44.60 -5.54
CA GLY A 404 57.32 -45.12 -5.95
C GLY A 404 56.18 -44.73 -5.01
N ALA A 405 54.94 -44.82 -5.50
CA ALA A 405 53.75 -44.49 -4.72
C ALA A 405 53.70 -45.28 -3.39
N GLY A 406 53.45 -44.59 -2.27
CA GLY A 406 53.48 -45.15 -0.92
C GLY A 406 54.86 -45.16 -0.24
N THR A 407 55.92 -44.71 -0.92
CA THR A 407 57.27 -44.57 -0.32
C THR A 407 57.70 -43.10 -0.25
N ALA A 408 58.49 -42.77 0.77
CA ALA A 408 59.12 -41.46 0.95
C ALA A 408 60.64 -41.59 1.03
N CYS A 409 61.37 -40.59 0.54
CA CYS A 409 62.81 -40.51 0.68
C CYS A 409 63.20 -40.21 2.13
N SER A 410 63.96 -41.11 2.75
CA SER A 410 64.52 -40.91 4.07
C SER A 410 65.96 -41.43 4.10
N GLY A 411 66.91 -40.56 4.47
CA GLY A 411 68.33 -40.91 4.47
C GLY A 411 68.91 -41.24 3.08
N GLY A 412 68.26 -40.80 2.01
CA GLY A 412 68.64 -41.13 0.63
C GLY A 412 68.22 -42.52 0.17
N SER A 413 67.20 -43.11 0.80
CA SER A 413 66.55 -44.34 0.35
C SER A 413 65.03 -44.20 0.37
N CYS A 414 64.35 -44.78 -0.62
CA CYS A 414 62.89 -44.84 -0.67
C CYS A 414 62.39 -45.88 0.34
N VAL A 415 61.82 -45.42 1.46
CA VAL A 415 61.29 -46.26 2.53
C VAL A 415 59.76 -46.19 2.56
N LEU A 416 59.10 -47.27 3.01
CA LEU A 416 57.64 -47.30 3.13
C LEU A 416 57.17 -46.22 4.11
N SER A 417 56.42 -45.25 3.60
CA SER A 417 55.98 -44.07 4.33
C SER A 417 54.64 -43.63 3.75
N CYS A 418 53.58 -44.06 4.43
CA CYS A 418 52.25 -43.62 4.08
C CYS A 418 52.12 -42.13 4.40
N GLN A 419 51.78 -41.35 3.38
CA GLN A 419 51.56 -39.90 3.50
C GLN A 419 50.49 -39.61 4.57
N PRO A 420 50.51 -38.43 5.22
CA PRO A 420 49.50 -38.07 6.22
C PRO A 420 48.06 -38.29 5.71
N GLY A 421 47.28 -39.10 6.44
CA GLY A 421 45.93 -39.52 6.04
C GLY A 421 45.83 -40.91 5.40
N LEU A 422 46.95 -41.57 5.08
CA LEU A 422 46.99 -42.95 4.59
C LEU A 422 47.49 -43.90 5.68
N THR A 423 46.92 -45.11 5.76
CA THR A 423 47.33 -46.17 6.68
C THR A 423 47.99 -47.32 5.93
N ASN A 424 49.03 -47.90 6.52
CA ASN A 424 49.70 -49.09 5.98
C ASN A 424 48.86 -50.33 6.27
N CYS A 425 48.19 -50.85 5.25
CA CYS A 425 47.49 -52.13 5.28
C CYS A 425 48.33 -53.16 4.52
N SER A 426 49.12 -53.94 5.26
CA SER A 426 49.92 -55.06 4.75
C SER A 426 50.88 -54.71 3.60
N GLY A 427 51.52 -53.53 3.66
CA GLY A 427 52.48 -53.05 2.66
C GLY A 427 51.89 -52.12 1.60
N SER A 428 50.57 -51.91 1.59
CA SER A 428 49.90 -50.93 0.73
C SER A 428 49.36 -49.76 1.56
N CYS A 429 49.67 -48.53 1.15
CA CYS A 429 49.12 -47.33 1.79
C CYS A 429 47.72 -47.04 1.23
N VAL A 430 46.70 -47.16 2.07
CA VAL A 430 45.29 -47.00 1.70
C VAL A 430 44.62 -45.91 2.52
N ASN A 431 43.59 -45.26 1.96
CA ASN A 431 42.85 -44.22 2.67
C ASN A 431 41.65 -44.83 3.39
N LEU A 432 41.76 -45.02 4.70
CA LEU A 432 40.66 -45.60 5.49
C LEU A 432 39.39 -44.74 5.49
N GLN A 433 39.42 -43.48 5.03
CA GLN A 433 38.25 -42.61 4.97
C GLN A 433 37.44 -42.74 3.67
N SER A 434 38.02 -43.31 2.60
CA SER A 434 37.41 -43.34 1.26
C SER A 434 37.66 -44.60 0.42
N ASP A 435 38.55 -45.51 0.85
CA ASP A 435 38.77 -46.78 0.15
C ASP A 435 37.66 -47.79 0.48
N ASN A 436 36.88 -48.17 -0.54
CA ASN A 436 35.80 -49.14 -0.43
C ASN A 436 36.24 -50.54 0.03
N SER A 437 37.52 -50.86 -0.05
CA SER A 437 38.09 -52.16 0.37
C SER A 437 38.71 -52.13 1.77
N ASN A 438 38.87 -50.93 2.35
CA ASN A 438 39.59 -50.69 3.60
C ASN A 438 38.88 -49.62 4.47
N CYS A 439 37.55 -49.61 4.49
CA CYS A 439 36.81 -48.50 5.09
C CYS A 439 36.83 -48.54 6.63
N GLY A 440 37.36 -47.50 7.25
CA GLY A 440 37.55 -47.39 8.71
C GLY A 440 38.67 -48.28 9.27
N THR A 441 38.93 -49.45 8.67
CA THR A 441 40.05 -50.34 9.01
C THR A 441 40.50 -51.19 7.82
N CYS A 442 41.73 -51.68 7.87
CA CYS A 442 42.32 -52.54 6.84
C CYS A 442 41.44 -53.76 6.54
N GLY A 443 41.14 -54.00 5.27
CA GLY A 443 40.33 -55.13 4.79
C GLY A 443 38.83 -55.05 5.07
N HIS A 444 38.31 -53.93 5.58
CA HIS A 444 36.86 -53.74 5.74
C HIS A 444 36.23 -53.28 4.43
N VAL A 445 35.70 -54.24 3.67
CA VAL A 445 35.05 -54.00 2.38
C VAL A 445 33.60 -53.55 2.57
N CYS A 446 33.24 -52.41 1.97
CA CYS A 446 31.86 -51.94 1.92
C CYS A 446 31.00 -52.82 0.98
N GLY A 447 29.80 -53.17 1.44
CA GLY A 447 28.87 -54.03 0.70
C GLY A 447 28.26 -53.37 -0.53
N VAL A 448 27.48 -54.14 -1.29
CA VAL A 448 26.75 -53.66 -2.48
C VAL A 448 25.89 -52.42 -2.15
N ASN A 449 25.87 -51.44 -3.06
CA ASN A 449 25.21 -50.14 -2.86
C ASN A 449 25.67 -49.37 -1.60
N THR A 450 26.90 -49.59 -1.13
CA THR A 450 27.53 -48.74 -0.11
C THR A 450 28.91 -48.26 -0.55
N ALA A 451 29.22 -47.01 -0.21
CA ALA A 451 30.50 -46.38 -0.47
C ALA A 451 31.19 -46.01 0.85
N CYS A 452 32.51 -46.04 0.89
CA CYS A 452 33.26 -45.53 2.02
C CYS A 452 33.24 -44.00 2.06
N SER A 453 32.71 -43.43 3.14
CA SER A 453 32.72 -42.00 3.40
C SER A 453 33.05 -41.74 4.87
N ASN A 454 34.11 -40.96 5.12
CA ASN A 454 34.62 -40.66 6.47
C ASN A 454 34.92 -41.92 7.30
N GLY A 455 35.28 -43.03 6.65
CA GLY A 455 35.60 -44.30 7.30
C GLY A 455 34.39 -45.12 7.74
N LEU A 456 33.19 -44.78 7.25
CA LEU A 456 31.98 -45.58 7.40
C LEU A 456 31.46 -45.99 6.01
N CYS A 457 30.99 -47.23 5.89
CA CYS A 457 30.24 -47.66 4.71
C CYS A 457 28.84 -47.06 4.77
N VAL A 458 28.62 -46.01 3.98
CA VAL A 458 27.33 -45.30 3.88
C VAL A 458 26.59 -45.71 2.61
N LEU A 459 25.26 -45.56 2.61
CA LEU A 459 24.44 -45.88 1.44
C LEU A 459 24.88 -45.03 0.24
N SER A 460 25.19 -45.70 -0.87
CA SER A 460 25.60 -45.08 -2.13
C SER A 460 25.11 -45.96 -3.27
N CYS A 461 23.96 -45.61 -3.82
CA CYS A 461 23.33 -46.37 -4.89
C CYS A 461 24.18 -46.26 -6.15
N GLN A 462 24.64 -47.41 -6.66
CA GLN A 462 25.32 -47.45 -7.95
C GLN A 462 24.28 -47.37 -9.07
N ALA A 463 24.61 -46.70 -10.18
CA ALA A 463 23.69 -46.60 -11.31
C ALA A 463 23.29 -48.01 -11.83
N PRO A 464 22.01 -48.25 -12.18
CA PRO A 464 20.92 -47.28 -12.36
C PRO A 464 20.12 -46.95 -11.08
N TYR A 465 20.45 -47.52 -9.92
CA TYR A 465 19.65 -47.37 -8.71
C TYR A 465 19.74 -45.94 -8.13
N SER A 466 18.61 -45.43 -7.63
CA SER A 466 18.50 -44.14 -6.95
C SER A 466 18.16 -44.33 -5.47
N GLN A 467 18.58 -43.39 -4.62
CA GLN A 467 18.33 -43.45 -3.18
C GLN A 467 16.91 -42.99 -2.84
N CYS A 468 16.08 -43.91 -2.35
CA CYS A 468 14.78 -43.65 -1.77
C CYS A 468 14.80 -43.97 -0.27
N GLY A 469 15.02 -42.93 0.55
CA GLY A 469 15.19 -43.09 1.99
C GLY A 469 16.44 -43.90 2.32
N SER A 470 16.24 -45.09 2.90
CA SER A 470 17.28 -46.06 3.28
C SER A 470 17.50 -47.17 2.25
N GLN A 471 16.83 -47.13 1.09
CA GLN A 471 16.91 -48.16 0.06
C GLN A 471 17.40 -47.59 -1.28
N CYS A 472 18.03 -48.46 -2.09
CA CYS A 472 18.39 -48.17 -3.47
C CYS A 472 17.40 -48.89 -4.39
N LEU A 473 16.63 -48.13 -5.16
CA LEU A 473 15.55 -48.63 -6.01
C LEU A 473 15.79 -48.23 -7.47
N ASP A 474 15.37 -49.07 -8.42
CA ASP A 474 15.47 -48.75 -9.85
C ASP A 474 14.17 -48.09 -10.33
N LEU A 475 14.19 -46.76 -10.39
CA LEU A 475 13.05 -45.91 -10.74
C LEU A 475 12.58 -46.10 -12.19
N HIS A 476 13.31 -46.86 -13.02
CA HIS A 476 12.92 -47.13 -14.41
C HIS A 476 11.97 -48.32 -14.54
N VAL A 477 11.90 -49.19 -13.53
CA VAL A 477 11.15 -50.47 -13.56
C VAL A 477 10.26 -50.71 -12.34
N ASP A 478 10.50 -50.00 -11.22
CA ASP A 478 9.66 -50.09 -10.02
C ASP A 478 8.32 -49.34 -10.21
N PRO A 479 7.15 -50.02 -10.23
CA PRO A 479 5.84 -49.39 -10.39
C PRO A 479 5.37 -48.59 -9.17
N ASP A 480 6.01 -48.74 -8.00
CA ASP A 480 5.69 -47.96 -6.81
C ASP A 480 6.68 -46.77 -6.61
N ASN A 481 7.73 -46.66 -7.44
CA ASN A 481 8.72 -45.58 -7.43
C ASN A 481 9.10 -45.10 -8.86
N CYS A 482 8.15 -45.07 -9.77
CA CYS A 482 8.40 -44.87 -11.21
C CYS A 482 8.81 -43.42 -11.50
N ASN A 483 10.02 -43.20 -12.03
CA ASN A 483 10.65 -41.89 -12.26
C ASN A 483 10.84 -41.01 -11.01
N GLY A 484 10.64 -41.55 -9.81
CA GLY A 484 10.79 -40.81 -8.57
C GLY A 484 10.40 -41.62 -7.34
N CYS A 485 11.10 -41.41 -6.23
CA CYS A 485 10.78 -42.04 -4.95
C CYS A 485 9.33 -41.69 -4.52
N GLY A 486 8.54 -42.71 -4.19
CA GLY A 486 7.12 -42.56 -3.86
C GLY A 486 6.21 -42.19 -5.05
N THR A 487 6.73 -42.19 -6.28
CA THR A 487 5.94 -41.92 -7.49
C THR A 487 5.25 -43.21 -7.96
N VAL A 488 4.17 -43.55 -7.26
CA VAL A 488 3.40 -44.77 -7.47
C VAL A 488 2.54 -44.66 -8.74
N CYS A 489 2.62 -45.65 -9.62
CA CYS A 489 1.69 -45.79 -10.74
C CYS A 489 0.29 -46.16 -10.22
N SER A 490 -0.74 -45.46 -10.68
CA SER A 490 -2.11 -45.64 -10.20
C SER A 490 -2.58 -47.10 -10.31
N SER A 491 -3.27 -47.58 -9.29
CA SER A 491 -3.97 -48.87 -9.29
C SER A 491 -5.39 -48.79 -9.82
N ASN A 492 -5.86 -47.58 -10.17
CA ASN A 492 -7.23 -47.34 -10.60
C ASN A 492 -7.53 -48.07 -11.92
N HIS A 493 -8.36 -49.11 -11.83
CA HIS A 493 -8.78 -50.00 -12.92
C HIS A 493 -7.64 -50.57 -13.80
N MET A 494 -6.45 -50.76 -13.22
CA MET A 494 -5.31 -51.43 -13.85
C MET A 494 -5.34 -52.93 -13.56
N ALA A 495 -5.29 -53.79 -14.59
CA ALA A 495 -5.12 -55.24 -14.43
C ALA A 495 -3.66 -55.64 -14.18
N SER A 496 -2.70 -54.87 -14.69
CA SER A 496 -1.28 -54.99 -14.38
C SER A 496 -0.65 -53.60 -14.30
N ARG A 497 0.13 -53.31 -13.25
CA ARG A 497 0.92 -52.08 -13.15
C ARG A 497 2.37 -52.39 -13.49
N THR A 498 2.99 -51.54 -14.32
CA THR A 498 4.40 -51.65 -14.69
C THR A 498 5.02 -50.26 -14.77
N CYS A 499 6.31 -50.14 -14.47
CA CYS A 499 7.10 -48.98 -14.88
C CYS A 499 8.02 -49.40 -16.03
N SER A 500 8.24 -48.52 -17.00
CA SER A 500 9.19 -48.76 -18.09
C SER A 500 9.83 -47.45 -18.50
N ASN A 501 11.14 -47.35 -18.33
CA ASN A 501 11.92 -46.11 -18.50
C ASN A 501 11.30 -44.90 -17.77
N GLY A 502 10.80 -45.12 -16.55
CA GLY A 502 10.16 -44.06 -15.75
C GLY A 502 8.75 -43.67 -16.21
N THR A 503 8.13 -44.40 -17.14
CA THR A 503 6.74 -44.16 -17.52
C THR A 503 5.84 -45.24 -16.96
N CYS A 504 4.75 -44.83 -16.28
CA CYS A 504 3.71 -45.74 -15.80
C CYS A 504 2.95 -46.36 -16.96
N ASN A 505 2.97 -47.69 -17.00
CA ASN A 505 2.46 -48.52 -18.09
C ASN A 505 1.67 -49.71 -17.54
N GLY A 506 1.00 -50.43 -18.43
CA GLY A 506 0.34 -51.70 -18.12
C GLY A 506 -0.99 -51.86 -18.83
N SER A 507 -1.70 -52.96 -18.51
CA SER A 507 -2.99 -53.28 -19.10
C SER A 507 -4.16 -52.79 -18.23
N CYS A 508 -5.17 -52.19 -18.84
CA CYS A 508 -6.44 -51.89 -18.17
C CYS A 508 -7.19 -53.17 -17.78
N SER A 509 -7.98 -53.09 -16.72
CA SER A 509 -9.00 -54.09 -16.38
C SER A 509 -10.07 -54.16 -17.47
N GLY A 510 -10.67 -55.34 -17.66
CA GLY A 510 -11.71 -55.54 -18.68
C GLY A 510 -12.86 -54.54 -18.50
N GLY A 511 -13.20 -53.84 -19.58
CA GLY A 511 -14.21 -52.77 -19.56
C GLY A 511 -13.67 -51.37 -19.22
N TRP A 512 -12.37 -51.19 -19.02
CA TRP A 512 -11.77 -49.87 -18.73
C TRP A 512 -10.72 -49.47 -19.77
N GLY A 513 -10.57 -48.17 -19.98
CA GLY A 513 -9.64 -47.55 -20.93
C GLY A 513 -8.86 -46.40 -20.30
N ASP A 514 -7.64 -46.20 -20.80
CA ASP A 514 -6.83 -45.00 -20.61
C ASP A 514 -7.08 -44.09 -21.81
N CYS A 515 -7.76 -42.96 -21.58
CA CYS A 515 -8.21 -42.06 -22.63
C CYS A 515 -7.51 -40.69 -22.63
N ASP A 516 -6.70 -40.37 -21.61
CA ASP A 516 -5.83 -39.19 -21.59
C ASP A 516 -4.34 -39.51 -21.88
N GLY A 517 -3.97 -40.80 -21.86
CA GLY A 517 -2.64 -41.32 -22.12
C GLY A 517 -1.72 -41.37 -20.90
N ASN A 518 -2.24 -41.15 -19.69
CA ASN A 518 -1.45 -40.94 -18.48
C ASN A 518 -1.88 -41.83 -17.29
N LYS A 519 -1.39 -43.07 -17.26
CA LYS A 519 -1.67 -44.03 -16.18
C LYS A 519 -1.10 -43.68 -14.79
N GLN A 520 -0.36 -42.57 -14.65
CA GLN A 520 0.27 -42.21 -13.37
C GLN A 520 -0.75 -41.68 -12.33
N PRO A 521 -1.54 -40.61 -12.58
CA PRO A 521 -2.51 -40.11 -11.60
C PRO A 521 -3.80 -40.93 -11.49
N ASN A 522 -4.39 -41.35 -12.61
CA ASN A 522 -5.78 -41.85 -12.70
C ASN A 522 -5.92 -43.24 -13.35
N GLY A 523 -4.84 -43.85 -13.85
CA GLY A 523 -4.82 -45.26 -14.25
C GLY A 523 -5.50 -45.51 -15.59
N CYS A 524 -6.52 -46.36 -15.61
CA CYS A 524 -7.46 -46.45 -16.72
C CYS A 524 -8.78 -45.86 -16.26
N GLU A 525 -8.96 -44.56 -16.50
CA GLU A 525 -9.95 -43.71 -15.85
C GLU A 525 -11.35 -43.80 -16.45
N THR A 526 -11.49 -44.36 -17.66
CA THR A 526 -12.77 -44.36 -18.41
C THR A 526 -13.42 -45.74 -18.46
N ASP A 527 -14.67 -45.83 -18.00
CA ASP A 527 -15.53 -47.02 -18.12
C ASP A 527 -16.05 -47.17 -19.57
N LEU A 528 -15.51 -48.15 -20.29
CA LEU A 528 -15.85 -48.47 -21.67
C LEU A 528 -17.16 -49.27 -21.83
N THR A 529 -17.86 -49.53 -20.73
CA THR A 529 -19.22 -50.11 -20.75
C THR A 529 -20.32 -49.04 -20.77
N GLN A 530 -19.96 -47.75 -20.62
CA GLN A 530 -20.90 -46.64 -20.65
C GLN A 530 -21.26 -46.21 -22.07
N ASN A 531 -22.46 -45.66 -22.23
CA ASN A 531 -22.93 -45.05 -23.48
C ASN A 531 -22.05 -43.89 -23.99
N SER A 532 -21.19 -43.30 -23.15
CA SER A 532 -20.29 -42.19 -23.52
C SER A 532 -18.93 -42.65 -24.08
N SER A 533 -18.55 -43.93 -23.94
CA SER A 533 -17.24 -44.44 -24.35
C SER A 533 -17.29 -45.94 -24.70
N CYS A 534 -18.34 -46.36 -25.40
CA CYS A 534 -18.66 -47.76 -25.58
C CYS A 534 -17.58 -48.52 -26.36
N GLY A 535 -16.86 -49.41 -25.70
CA GLY A 535 -15.75 -50.20 -26.26
C GLY A 535 -14.48 -49.41 -26.60
N ALA A 536 -14.54 -48.08 -26.66
CA ALA A 536 -13.40 -47.20 -26.94
C ALA A 536 -13.64 -45.78 -26.42
N CYS A 537 -12.54 -45.11 -26.04
CA CYS A 537 -12.53 -43.72 -25.56
C CYS A 537 -13.35 -42.77 -26.45
N GLY A 538 -14.35 -42.11 -25.85
CA GLY A 538 -15.19 -41.13 -26.53
C GLY A 538 -16.17 -41.70 -27.58
N ASN A 539 -16.30 -43.03 -27.70
CA ASN A 539 -17.26 -43.65 -28.61
C ASN A 539 -18.69 -43.57 -28.04
N VAL A 540 -19.36 -42.44 -28.27
CA VAL A 540 -20.73 -42.19 -27.78
C VAL A 540 -21.76 -42.96 -28.60
N CYS A 541 -22.63 -43.71 -27.93
CA CYS A 541 -23.70 -44.48 -28.59
C CYS A 541 -24.81 -43.58 -29.17
N PRO A 542 -25.24 -43.80 -30.43
CA PRO A 542 -26.36 -43.08 -31.03
C PRO A 542 -27.69 -43.26 -30.27
N GLY A 543 -28.59 -42.29 -30.41
CA GLY A 543 -29.92 -42.34 -29.79
C GLY A 543 -30.72 -43.59 -30.17
N GLY A 544 -31.30 -44.26 -29.17
CA GLY A 544 -31.97 -45.56 -29.34
C GLY A 544 -31.07 -46.78 -29.14
N THR A 545 -29.76 -46.59 -28.94
CA THR A 545 -28.82 -47.68 -28.64
C THR A 545 -28.26 -47.57 -27.21
N SER A 546 -27.87 -48.71 -26.63
CA SER A 546 -27.06 -48.78 -25.41
C SER A 546 -25.78 -49.56 -25.66
N CYS A 547 -24.75 -49.29 -24.86
CA CYS A 547 -23.54 -50.10 -24.89
C CYS A 547 -23.83 -51.50 -24.33
N GLN A 548 -23.57 -52.54 -25.13
CA GLN A 548 -23.68 -53.94 -24.73
C GLN A 548 -22.46 -54.70 -25.27
N GLY A 549 -21.66 -55.29 -24.38
CA GLY A 549 -20.43 -56.00 -24.77
C GLY A 549 -19.37 -55.12 -25.46
N GLY A 550 -19.36 -53.81 -25.19
CA GLY A 550 -18.46 -52.85 -25.86
C GLY A 550 -18.90 -52.43 -27.26
N ILE A 551 -20.16 -52.72 -27.65
CA ILE A 551 -20.74 -52.33 -28.93
C ILE A 551 -22.08 -51.62 -28.68
N CYS A 552 -22.36 -50.53 -29.38
CA CYS A 552 -23.66 -49.87 -29.32
C CYS A 552 -24.73 -50.72 -30.02
N GLN A 553 -25.71 -51.21 -29.27
CA GLN A 553 -26.79 -52.08 -29.75
C GLN A 553 -28.17 -51.47 -29.49
N GLN A 554 -29.12 -51.70 -30.39
CA GLN A 554 -30.49 -51.18 -30.29
C GLN A 554 -31.20 -51.70 -29.02
N THR A 555 -31.79 -50.80 -28.23
CA THR A 555 -32.62 -51.18 -27.08
C THR A 555 -34.10 -50.99 -27.38
N CYS A 556 -34.88 -52.06 -27.20
CA CYS A 556 -36.35 -52.03 -27.25
C CYS A 556 -36.91 -51.90 -25.83
N THR A 557 -37.20 -50.67 -25.40
CA THR A 557 -37.82 -50.39 -24.10
C THR A 557 -39.34 -50.38 -24.26
N ASN A 558 -40.05 -51.19 -23.48
CA ASN A 558 -41.51 -51.32 -23.54
C ASN A 558 -42.20 -50.05 -23.00
N GLN A 559 -42.65 -49.18 -23.89
CA GLN A 559 -43.18 -47.85 -23.59
C GLN A 559 -44.54 -47.63 -24.28
N ASN A 560 -45.38 -46.70 -23.78
CA ASN A 560 -46.64 -46.35 -24.44
C ASN A 560 -46.33 -45.65 -25.79
N VAL A 561 -46.57 -46.36 -26.89
CA VAL A 561 -46.43 -45.84 -28.26
C VAL A 561 -47.75 -45.28 -28.81
N ALA A 562 -48.88 -45.45 -28.13
CA ALA A 562 -50.18 -44.93 -28.58
C ALA A 562 -50.19 -43.40 -28.86
N PRO A 563 -49.53 -42.52 -28.08
CA PRO A 563 -49.52 -41.08 -28.34
C PRO A 563 -48.83 -40.66 -29.64
N GLN A 564 -48.07 -41.57 -30.26
CA GLN A 564 -47.45 -41.36 -31.57
C GLN A 564 -48.38 -41.77 -32.75
N ALA A 565 -49.57 -42.31 -32.46
CA ALA A 565 -50.53 -42.76 -33.45
C ALA A 565 -51.54 -41.67 -33.81
N THR A 566 -52.07 -41.75 -35.03
CA THR A 566 -53.36 -41.13 -35.36
C THR A 566 -54.49 -42.06 -34.91
N ALA A 567 -55.35 -41.57 -34.03
CA ALA A 567 -56.56 -42.25 -33.57
C ALA A 567 -57.73 -42.03 -34.54
N SER A 568 -58.57 -43.06 -34.70
CA SER A 568 -59.76 -43.02 -35.56
C SER A 568 -60.81 -44.02 -35.09
N ILE A 569 -62.09 -43.74 -35.35
CA ILE A 569 -63.23 -44.58 -34.98
C ILE A 569 -64.19 -44.74 -36.16
N SER A 570 -64.97 -45.83 -36.17
CA SER A 570 -65.97 -46.13 -37.21
C SER A 570 -67.09 -45.11 -37.29
N ALA A 571 -67.59 -44.71 -36.13
CA ALA A 571 -68.66 -43.76 -35.88
C ALA A 571 -68.57 -43.37 -34.41
N GLY A 572 -68.88 -42.12 -34.07
CA GLY A 572 -68.76 -41.61 -32.71
C GLY A 572 -68.52 -40.11 -32.66
N GLY A 573 -67.80 -39.66 -31.64
CA GLY A 573 -67.63 -38.23 -31.37
C GLY A 573 -66.77 -37.47 -32.40
N THR A 574 -67.26 -36.31 -32.82
CA THR A 574 -66.69 -35.47 -33.89
C THR A 574 -66.38 -34.03 -33.45
N ILE A 575 -66.54 -33.72 -32.17
CA ILE A 575 -66.43 -32.35 -31.62
C ILE A 575 -65.58 -32.44 -30.34
N ASP A 576 -64.57 -31.59 -30.20
CA ASP A 576 -63.73 -31.51 -28.99
C ASP A 576 -64.59 -31.08 -27.77
N PRO A 577 -64.43 -31.68 -26.57
CA PRO A 577 -63.38 -32.60 -26.13
C PRO A 577 -63.71 -34.09 -26.32
N TYR A 578 -64.57 -34.44 -27.29
CA TYR A 578 -65.13 -35.79 -27.45
C TYR A 578 -64.61 -36.57 -28.68
N VAL A 579 -63.38 -36.30 -29.13
CA VAL A 579 -62.82 -36.81 -30.40
C VAL A 579 -61.94 -38.05 -30.23
N PRO A 580 -61.69 -38.87 -31.30
CA PRO A 580 -60.85 -40.06 -31.22
C PRO A 580 -59.46 -39.84 -30.63
N ALA A 581 -58.87 -38.66 -30.87
CA ALA A 581 -57.54 -38.29 -30.38
C ALA A 581 -57.44 -38.17 -28.85
N ARG A 582 -58.58 -38.15 -28.13
CA ARG A 582 -58.59 -38.21 -26.67
C ARG A 582 -58.25 -39.59 -26.14
N ALA A 583 -58.50 -40.65 -26.91
CA ALA A 583 -58.09 -41.99 -26.51
C ALA A 583 -56.56 -42.18 -26.47
N ASN A 584 -55.73 -41.24 -26.93
CA ASN A 584 -54.27 -41.39 -26.89
C ASN A 584 -53.51 -40.10 -26.54
N ASP A 585 -54.10 -39.20 -25.75
CA ASP A 585 -53.43 -37.99 -25.27
C ASP A 585 -52.73 -38.16 -23.90
N ASN A 586 -52.79 -39.37 -23.32
CA ASN A 586 -52.33 -39.74 -21.96
C ASN A 586 -53.18 -39.13 -20.81
N ILE A 587 -54.42 -38.74 -21.07
CA ILE A 587 -55.36 -38.26 -20.04
C ILE A 587 -56.35 -39.38 -19.70
N SER A 588 -56.06 -40.10 -18.63
CA SER A 588 -56.90 -41.18 -18.06
C SER A 588 -58.09 -40.61 -17.27
N GLU A 589 -59.11 -41.43 -16.96
CA GLU A 589 -60.28 -40.99 -16.16
C GLU A 589 -59.91 -40.49 -14.76
N ALA A 590 -58.73 -40.88 -14.26
CA ALA A 590 -58.18 -40.40 -12.99
C ALA A 590 -57.58 -38.99 -13.07
N GLN A 591 -57.20 -38.52 -14.27
CA GLN A 591 -56.68 -37.17 -14.50
C GLN A 591 -57.81 -36.18 -14.83
N ASP A 592 -58.72 -36.51 -15.74
CA ASP A 592 -59.84 -35.66 -16.15
C ASP A 592 -61.03 -36.50 -16.64
N CYS A 593 -62.25 -36.12 -16.25
CA CYS A 593 -63.49 -36.80 -16.60
C CYS A 593 -64.13 -36.32 -17.91
N VAL A 594 -63.61 -35.25 -18.52
CA VAL A 594 -64.27 -34.52 -19.63
C VAL A 594 -63.66 -34.76 -21.02
N PRO A 595 -62.33 -34.85 -21.23
CA PRO A 595 -61.78 -35.32 -22.49
C PRO A 595 -61.87 -36.84 -22.59
N TYR A 596 -62.59 -37.34 -23.59
CA TYR A 596 -62.71 -38.77 -23.85
C TYR A 596 -63.17 -39.06 -25.28
N ALA A 597 -62.82 -40.21 -25.84
CA ALA A 597 -63.39 -40.66 -27.10
C ALA A 597 -64.68 -41.46 -26.84
N TRP A 598 -65.82 -41.04 -27.40
CA TRP A 598 -67.01 -41.91 -27.44
C TRP A 598 -67.24 -42.50 -28.82
N LEU A 599 -67.77 -43.72 -28.85
CA LEU A 599 -68.01 -44.51 -30.05
C LEU A 599 -69.48 -44.86 -30.20
N ASP A 600 -70.01 -44.77 -31.41
CA ASP A 600 -71.35 -45.28 -31.71
C ASP A 600 -71.27 -46.81 -31.89
N ALA A 601 -71.73 -47.54 -30.87
CA ALA A 601 -71.68 -48.99 -30.83
C ALA A 601 -72.86 -49.56 -30.03
N GLY A 602 -73.52 -50.57 -30.61
CA GLY A 602 -74.68 -51.22 -30.00
C GLY A 602 -74.32 -52.19 -28.86
N SER A 603 -75.31 -52.96 -28.43
CA SER A 603 -75.20 -54.01 -27.40
C SER A 603 -74.76 -55.38 -27.92
N GLY A 604 -74.24 -55.44 -29.15
CA GLY A 604 -73.72 -56.66 -29.78
C GLY A 604 -72.90 -56.35 -31.04
N PRO A 605 -72.27 -57.36 -31.67
CA PRO A 605 -71.42 -57.18 -32.83
C PRO A 605 -72.13 -56.47 -33.98
N GLY A 606 -71.53 -55.40 -34.50
CA GLY A 606 -72.15 -54.50 -35.48
C GLY A 606 -71.17 -53.73 -36.36
N GLY A 607 -69.90 -54.16 -36.45
CA GLY A 607 -68.88 -53.56 -37.28
C GLY A 607 -68.23 -52.29 -36.73
N ALA A 608 -68.56 -51.86 -35.50
CA ALA A 608 -67.95 -50.69 -34.86
C ALA A 608 -66.47 -50.95 -34.50
N TRP A 609 -65.60 -49.94 -34.63
CA TRP A 609 -64.17 -50.05 -34.37
C TRP A 609 -63.50 -48.77 -33.85
N ILE A 610 -62.41 -48.95 -33.09
CA ILE A 610 -61.39 -47.92 -32.79
C ILE A 610 -60.04 -48.42 -33.30
N GLN A 611 -59.23 -47.53 -33.89
CA GLN A 611 -57.98 -47.86 -34.55
C GLN A 611 -56.89 -46.81 -34.28
N TYR A 612 -55.67 -47.30 -34.06
CA TYR A 612 -54.43 -46.54 -34.18
C TYR A 612 -53.69 -46.82 -35.47
N GLN A 613 -53.10 -45.77 -36.04
CA GLN A 613 -52.16 -45.85 -37.14
C GLN A 613 -50.89 -45.02 -36.85
N TRP A 614 -49.74 -45.65 -36.93
CA TRP A 614 -48.42 -45.01 -36.88
C TRP A 614 -47.88 -44.72 -38.29
N SER A 615 -46.93 -43.78 -38.37
CA SER A 615 -46.17 -43.47 -39.60
C SER A 615 -45.06 -44.47 -39.91
N SER A 616 -44.52 -45.14 -38.88
CA SER A 616 -43.57 -46.26 -38.98
C SER A 616 -44.21 -47.54 -38.46
N GLN A 617 -43.57 -48.70 -38.71
CA GLN A 617 -43.87 -49.90 -37.92
C GLN A 617 -43.51 -49.65 -36.44
N LYS A 618 -44.19 -50.36 -35.55
CA LYS A 618 -43.92 -50.49 -34.11
C LYS A 618 -43.90 -51.98 -33.78
N GLN A 619 -43.08 -52.40 -32.82
CA GLN A 619 -43.22 -53.72 -32.20
C GLN A 619 -44.12 -53.58 -30.97
N VAL A 620 -45.36 -54.08 -31.05
CA VAL A 620 -46.37 -53.99 -29.99
C VAL A 620 -46.41 -55.29 -29.19
N THR A 621 -46.50 -55.19 -27.86
CA THR A 621 -46.48 -56.33 -26.92
C THR A 621 -47.77 -56.46 -26.11
N SER A 622 -48.34 -55.33 -25.68
CA SER A 622 -49.58 -55.28 -24.89
C SER A 622 -50.32 -53.95 -25.11
N MET A 623 -51.52 -53.85 -24.55
CA MET A 623 -52.29 -52.63 -24.49
C MET A 623 -53.10 -52.58 -23.19
N HIS A 624 -53.33 -51.37 -22.69
CA HIS A 624 -54.18 -51.07 -21.55
C HIS A 624 -55.32 -50.17 -22.02
N MET A 625 -56.54 -50.48 -21.63
CA MET A 625 -57.73 -49.71 -21.96
C MET A 625 -58.31 -49.13 -20.67
N ASP A 626 -58.20 -47.82 -20.52
CA ASP A 626 -58.94 -47.04 -19.52
C ASP A 626 -60.33 -46.74 -20.07
N THR A 627 -61.34 -47.30 -19.40
CA THR A 627 -62.74 -47.00 -19.68
C THR A 627 -63.51 -46.88 -18.39
N ARG A 628 -64.65 -46.19 -18.50
CA ARG A 628 -65.48 -45.91 -17.34
C ARG A 628 -65.76 -47.13 -16.45
N SER A 629 -65.38 -47.00 -15.17
CA SER A 629 -65.62 -48.03 -14.14
C SER A 629 -67.07 -48.54 -14.13
N GLY A 630 -67.22 -49.85 -14.00
CA GLY A 630 -68.52 -50.51 -13.80
C GLY A 630 -69.15 -50.27 -12.41
N THR A 631 -68.49 -49.51 -11.53
CA THR A 631 -68.91 -49.27 -10.15
C THR A 631 -68.88 -47.77 -9.80
N ALA A 632 -69.70 -47.35 -8.84
CA ALA A 632 -69.84 -45.94 -8.42
C ALA A 632 -68.64 -45.38 -7.61
N ALA A 633 -67.45 -45.97 -7.74
CA ALA A 633 -66.29 -45.68 -6.92
C ALA A 633 -65.31 -44.65 -7.53
N ASN A 634 -65.54 -44.22 -8.78
CA ASN A 634 -64.72 -43.21 -9.47
C ASN A 634 -65.35 -41.81 -9.47
N SER A 635 -64.55 -40.79 -9.73
CA SER A 635 -64.91 -39.37 -9.65
C SER A 635 -65.81 -38.88 -10.80
N CYS A 636 -65.94 -39.64 -11.88
CA CYS A 636 -66.78 -39.32 -13.02
C CYS A 636 -68.21 -39.86 -12.79
N SER A 637 -69.27 -39.22 -13.32
CA SER A 637 -70.65 -39.40 -12.82
C SER A 637 -71.59 -40.31 -13.65
N GLU A 638 -71.35 -40.51 -14.94
CA GLU A 638 -72.16 -41.37 -15.85
C GLU A 638 -71.84 -42.90 -15.77
N ILE A 639 -72.29 -43.62 -14.74
CA ILE A 639 -71.97 -45.06 -14.57
C ILE A 639 -72.50 -45.89 -15.76
N GLY A 640 -71.75 -46.87 -16.28
CA GLY A 640 -72.29 -47.95 -17.15
C GLY A 640 -71.89 -47.94 -18.64
N ARG A 641 -71.03 -47.03 -19.08
CA ARG A 641 -70.63 -46.84 -20.50
C ARG A 641 -69.32 -47.58 -20.92
N THR A 642 -69.00 -48.69 -20.28
CA THR A 642 -67.77 -49.47 -20.53
C THR A 642 -67.74 -50.13 -21.93
N LEU A 643 -66.59 -50.07 -22.61
CA LEU A 643 -66.31 -50.94 -23.77
C LEU A 643 -66.09 -52.38 -23.27
N GLY A 644 -67.14 -53.20 -23.39
CA GLY A 644 -67.24 -54.49 -22.72
C GLY A 644 -66.73 -55.69 -23.54
N ALA A 645 -66.69 -55.57 -24.87
CA ALA A 645 -66.18 -56.59 -25.76
C ALA A 645 -65.64 -56.01 -27.07
N ALA A 646 -64.64 -56.69 -27.67
CA ALA A 646 -64.10 -56.43 -29.00
C ALA A 646 -63.23 -57.60 -29.50
N THR A 647 -63.02 -57.66 -30.82
CA THR A 647 -61.97 -58.47 -31.46
C THR A 647 -60.69 -57.66 -31.60
N VAL A 648 -59.58 -58.16 -31.05
CA VAL A 648 -58.27 -57.49 -31.11
C VAL A 648 -57.57 -57.85 -32.42
N GLN A 649 -57.21 -56.84 -33.21
CA GLN A 649 -56.59 -57.04 -34.53
C GLN A 649 -55.39 -56.12 -34.77
N TRP A 650 -54.43 -56.61 -35.55
CA TRP A 650 -53.28 -55.86 -36.05
C TRP A 650 -53.17 -55.97 -37.57
N TRP A 651 -52.45 -55.03 -38.18
CA TRP A 651 -52.28 -54.95 -39.64
C TRP A 651 -50.95 -55.57 -40.09
N ASN A 652 -51.01 -56.65 -40.87
CA ASN A 652 -49.80 -57.34 -41.35
C ASN A 652 -49.13 -56.69 -42.58
N GLY A 653 -49.59 -55.51 -43.00
CA GLY A 653 -49.20 -54.84 -44.24
C GLY A 653 -50.24 -54.97 -45.37
N SER A 654 -51.07 -56.02 -45.36
CA SER A 654 -52.03 -56.34 -46.43
C SER A 654 -53.46 -56.64 -45.95
N SER A 655 -53.62 -57.16 -44.74
CA SER A 655 -54.91 -57.52 -44.15
C SER A 655 -54.90 -57.34 -42.63
N TRP A 656 -56.09 -57.28 -42.05
CA TRP A 656 -56.26 -57.40 -40.60
C TRP A 656 -56.11 -58.85 -40.17
N VAL A 657 -55.32 -59.07 -39.11
CA VAL A 657 -55.11 -60.35 -38.45
C VAL A 657 -55.70 -60.26 -37.05
N THR A 658 -56.58 -61.19 -36.69
CA THR A 658 -57.07 -61.33 -35.31
C THR A 658 -56.00 -61.97 -34.45
N ASP A 659 -55.62 -61.31 -33.36
CA ASP A 659 -54.76 -61.88 -32.32
C ASP A 659 -55.59 -62.58 -31.23
N GLY A 660 -56.76 -62.03 -30.89
CA GLY A 660 -57.65 -62.60 -29.88
C GLY A 660 -58.93 -61.80 -29.66
N TYR A 661 -59.61 -62.09 -28.55
CA TYR A 661 -60.93 -61.55 -28.22
C TYR A 661 -60.96 -61.04 -26.78
N VAL A 662 -61.66 -59.93 -26.58
CA VAL A 662 -61.98 -59.35 -25.28
C VAL A 662 -63.50 -59.43 -25.12
N THR A 663 -64.00 -59.98 -24.01
CA THR A 663 -65.44 -60.13 -23.76
C THR A 663 -65.79 -60.03 -22.27
N GLY A 664 -66.92 -59.39 -21.95
CA GLY A 664 -67.47 -59.34 -20.59
C GLY A 664 -66.68 -58.45 -19.62
N LYS A 665 -65.97 -57.43 -20.14
CA LYS A 665 -65.22 -56.48 -19.33
C LYS A 665 -66.13 -55.43 -18.67
N GLN A 666 -65.72 -54.95 -17.50
CA GLN A 666 -66.35 -53.87 -16.73
C GLN A 666 -65.24 -53.01 -16.13
N GLY A 667 -65.27 -51.70 -16.40
CA GLY A 667 -64.13 -50.81 -16.15
C GLY A 667 -62.89 -51.15 -17.00
N ASP A 668 -61.73 -50.72 -16.53
CA ASP A 668 -60.44 -50.87 -17.21
C ASP A 668 -60.03 -52.32 -17.46
N TRP A 669 -59.23 -52.53 -18.50
CA TRP A 669 -58.69 -53.85 -18.81
C TRP A 669 -57.40 -53.83 -19.62
N ASP A 670 -56.55 -54.82 -19.34
CA ASP A 670 -55.35 -55.11 -20.12
C ASP A 670 -55.57 -56.21 -21.17
N TYR A 671 -54.74 -56.18 -22.20
CA TYR A 671 -54.58 -57.26 -23.18
C TYR A 671 -53.10 -57.42 -23.56
N THR A 672 -52.60 -58.64 -23.54
CA THR A 672 -51.24 -58.98 -24.02
C THR A 672 -51.36 -59.74 -25.34
N PHE A 673 -50.58 -59.35 -26.34
CA PHE A 673 -50.59 -60.03 -27.64
C PHE A 673 -49.98 -61.44 -27.50
N SER A 674 -50.48 -62.38 -28.31
CA SER A 674 -50.01 -63.77 -28.32
C SER A 674 -48.50 -63.92 -28.54
N SER A 675 -47.92 -62.96 -29.27
CA SER A 675 -46.48 -62.72 -29.44
C SER A 675 -46.27 -61.25 -29.82
N PRO A 676 -45.05 -60.67 -29.66
CA PRO A 676 -44.78 -59.30 -30.09
C PRO A 676 -45.04 -59.11 -31.60
N VAL A 677 -45.97 -58.23 -31.97
CA VAL A 677 -46.36 -57.99 -33.37
C VAL A 677 -45.71 -56.74 -33.94
N THR A 678 -45.08 -56.85 -35.11
CA THR A 678 -44.52 -55.70 -35.83
C THR A 678 -45.56 -55.16 -36.82
N THR A 679 -46.15 -53.99 -36.52
CA THR A 679 -47.31 -53.45 -37.23
C THR A 679 -47.28 -51.93 -37.36
N THR A 680 -47.92 -51.37 -38.39
CA THR A 680 -48.22 -49.93 -38.49
C THR A 680 -49.62 -49.57 -37.95
N ARG A 681 -50.47 -50.56 -37.63
CA ARG A 681 -51.84 -50.34 -37.12
C ARG A 681 -52.31 -51.43 -36.17
N VAL A 682 -53.07 -51.03 -35.16
CA VAL A 682 -53.87 -51.93 -34.32
C VAL A 682 -55.29 -51.40 -34.24
N ARG A 683 -56.27 -52.29 -34.10
CA ARG A 683 -57.68 -51.92 -33.89
C ARG A 683 -58.41 -52.88 -32.97
N LEU A 684 -59.44 -52.36 -32.34
CA LEU A 684 -60.51 -53.14 -31.75
C LEU A 684 -61.68 -53.11 -32.73
N TYR A 685 -62.09 -54.28 -33.21
CA TYR A 685 -63.15 -54.44 -34.23
C TYR A 685 -64.33 -55.23 -33.67
N ASP A 686 -65.54 -54.99 -34.19
CA ASP A 686 -66.80 -55.49 -33.61
C ASP A 686 -66.89 -55.16 -32.10
N LEU A 687 -66.58 -53.91 -31.74
CA LEU A 687 -66.71 -53.46 -30.35
C LEU A 687 -68.17 -53.23 -29.98
N TYR A 688 -68.56 -53.60 -28.77
CA TYR A 688 -69.90 -53.39 -28.23
C TYR A 688 -69.91 -53.23 -26.70
N VAL A 689 -70.96 -52.61 -26.18
CA VAL A 689 -71.16 -52.45 -24.72
C VAL A 689 -71.68 -53.73 -24.09
N THR A 690 -71.16 -54.10 -22.92
CA THR A 690 -71.71 -55.19 -22.09
C THR A 690 -72.13 -54.65 -20.72
N SER A 691 -73.23 -53.92 -20.66
CA SER A 691 -73.84 -53.48 -19.40
C SER A 691 -75.02 -54.39 -19.00
N THR A 692 -75.10 -54.73 -17.72
CA THR A 692 -76.25 -55.43 -17.12
C THR A 692 -77.35 -54.48 -16.64
N GLN A 693 -77.21 -53.17 -16.87
CA GLN A 693 -78.10 -52.12 -16.36
C GLN A 693 -78.89 -51.37 -17.46
N GLY A 694 -79.14 -52.01 -18.61
CA GLY A 694 -80.18 -51.57 -19.55
C GLY A 694 -79.95 -50.21 -20.23
N GLN A 695 -78.71 -49.75 -20.32
CA GLN A 695 -78.39 -48.43 -20.91
C GLN A 695 -78.29 -48.49 -22.43
N THR A 696 -78.81 -47.44 -23.09
CA THR A 696 -78.80 -47.23 -24.55
C THR A 696 -77.73 -46.23 -24.98
N SER A 697 -76.63 -46.13 -24.23
CA SER A 697 -75.63 -45.07 -24.37
C SER A 697 -74.30 -45.59 -24.91
N ASN A 698 -73.75 -44.82 -25.85
CA ASN A 698 -72.49 -45.06 -26.55
C ASN A 698 -71.29 -45.28 -25.60
N PRO A 699 -70.41 -46.28 -25.84
CA PRO A 699 -69.23 -46.51 -25.00
C PRO A 699 -68.25 -45.33 -25.00
N VAL A 700 -67.48 -45.23 -23.91
CA VAL A 700 -66.47 -44.19 -23.68
C VAL A 700 -65.12 -44.83 -23.40
N VAL A 701 -64.08 -44.30 -24.05
CA VAL A 701 -62.66 -44.59 -23.83
C VAL A 701 -61.99 -43.30 -23.37
N TYR A 702 -61.38 -43.30 -22.19
CA TYR A 702 -60.60 -42.15 -21.72
C TYR A 702 -59.20 -42.22 -22.32
N GLU A 703 -58.48 -43.32 -22.12
CA GLU A 703 -57.16 -43.55 -22.71
C GLU A 703 -57.02 -45.04 -23.14
N TRP A 704 -56.49 -45.30 -24.33
CA TRP A 704 -56.12 -46.62 -24.80
C TRP A 704 -54.62 -46.60 -25.10
N GLN A 705 -53.85 -47.11 -24.15
CA GLN A 705 -52.40 -47.20 -24.20
C GLN A 705 -51.99 -48.45 -24.96
N VAL A 706 -50.92 -48.36 -25.75
CA VAL A 706 -50.35 -49.50 -26.49
C VAL A 706 -48.87 -49.54 -26.20
N PHE A 707 -48.40 -50.63 -25.59
CA PHE A 707 -47.02 -50.78 -25.16
C PHE A 707 -46.19 -51.52 -26.19
N GLY A 708 -44.98 -51.02 -26.43
CA GLY A 708 -44.09 -51.55 -27.45
C GLY A 708 -42.81 -50.74 -27.59
N CYS A 709 -42.13 -50.90 -28.73
CA CYS A 709 -41.01 -50.07 -29.13
C CYS A 709 -41.09 -49.61 -30.60
N ASN A 710 -40.26 -48.62 -30.93
CA ASN A 710 -40.30 -47.83 -32.17
C ASN A 710 -39.73 -48.53 -33.41
#